data_AF-A0AAE1M0M5-F1
#
_entry.id   AF-A0AAE1M0M5-F1
#
_cell.length_a   1.000
_cell.length_b   1.000
_cell.length_c   1.000
_cell.angle_alpha   90.00
_cell.angle_beta   90.00
_cell.angle_gamma   90.00
#
_symmetry.space_group_name_H-M   'P 1'
#
loop_
_entity.id
_entity.type
_entity.pdbx_description
1 polymer ?
#
loop_
_entity_poly.entity_id
_entity_poly.type
_entity_poly.pdbx_seq_one_letter_code
_entity_poly.pdbx_strand_id
1 'polypeptide(L)'
;MAMKIQNPAVPFDSRVVIIGANGYIGAETCDKFLEAGYRVRGTVRNVDQHRAWMHGLFDKKYPGKFELVQVVDFEADGAFDEAFKGAAVVVYVSTPTIFGPDPAQVVDPVVKGTINTLKAAAEANIQRYVYLSSSKAVEAPVYNVPHKISVDTFNHEDIRKAREEPTVPTVERAMAVYGASRAAAELAFWSWVKENDPPFVANCVVPDGNFGRVLDAEQPNNTSVGMLKRILDGDWSRVMTLAWIINVEDCAFLMVAAAVLPTIANERIFAYYTQATWNEMRAKVRQLYPDRPELVKGEDSDVVGRDLSTADEVVKRAEEVLKELGRPGFISVDDTIRDFVDTVIVIDETLQALSPGYQGPIKTEIVPFLRTRQAALDGTAIAATTAEESTVQGKLQDDKSLLSNEVVDASTDSSSRKNASSTESIGKNRPPESDDALSTIDYGAASTPRSQVDTPQDTASDRDATADSVTTESEISRELLEKSGIDNPAPIAPELIISNYRRRLLLNEARRTPNTDPVARHTMYFVIRALKSWPRMMGSHLTSQLPPMIHRLQLADGIPIPLANCCTLAKMWIMHSEGSRDLVQSTVHNEVRRLLQDYDKYNAMELLAAAQSLLILLIILFFGIGNSPALAHPIDAQLLVDMWNVKHKLASTGLFLEQESNHTMPPWREWAIVSAKRRTIVALHHLEFAWSLRFGYPILTCFELGPFPAPAAGYLWQSDREEEWQRLYKDWLKQWAEGSYKMTELFRVNGSKESDALDARSELWLAEADEFGMMLMAEANGIGVEF
;
A
#
# COMPACT_ATOMS: atom_id res chain seq x y z
N MET A 1 -14.81 24.77 24.27
CA MET A 1 -14.62 26.23 24.52
C MET A 1 -13.55 26.73 23.58
N ALA A 2 -13.66 27.95 23.05
CA ALA A 2 -12.60 28.54 22.23
C ALA A 2 -11.29 28.68 23.03
N MET A 3 -10.16 28.42 22.36
CA MET A 3 -8.82 28.47 22.93
C MET A 3 -8.44 29.89 23.37
N LYS A 4 -7.85 30.03 24.57
CA LYS A 4 -7.48 31.34 25.14
C LYS A 4 -5.97 31.57 25.03
N ILE A 5 -5.55 32.18 23.93
CA ILE A 5 -4.15 32.61 23.76
C ILE A 5 -4.06 34.12 24.05
N GLN A 6 -3.24 34.51 25.02
CA GLN A 6 -2.94 35.91 25.32
C GLN A 6 -1.50 36.21 24.89
N ASN A 7 -1.28 37.34 24.20
CA ASN A 7 0.04 37.80 23.73
C ASN A 7 0.86 36.68 23.05
N PRO A 8 0.38 36.08 21.95
CA PRO A 8 1.07 34.97 21.31
C PRO A 8 2.48 35.36 20.85
N ALA A 9 3.42 34.41 20.95
CA ALA A 9 4.79 34.54 20.47
C ALA A 9 4.88 34.78 18.95
N VAL A 10 3.84 34.36 18.22
CA VAL A 10 3.68 34.55 16.76
C VAL A 10 2.28 35.13 16.51
N PRO A 11 2.13 36.28 15.82
CA PRO A 11 0.84 36.94 15.62
C PRO A 11 -0.24 36.02 15.03
N PHE A 12 -1.50 36.21 15.43
CA PHE A 12 -2.65 35.59 14.76
C PHE A 12 -2.67 35.90 13.25
N ASP A 13 -3.40 35.10 12.47
CA ASP A 13 -3.37 35.11 10.99
C ASP A 13 -2.02 34.75 10.33
N SER A 14 -0.93 34.54 11.11
CA SER A 14 0.32 34.00 10.59
C SER A 14 0.14 32.59 10.02
N ARG A 15 0.99 32.23 9.03
CA ARG A 15 1.04 30.90 8.44
C ARG A 15 1.82 29.92 9.32
N VAL A 16 1.18 28.79 9.60
CA VAL A 16 1.69 27.61 10.30
C VAL A 16 1.77 26.47 9.28
N VAL A 17 2.91 25.78 9.20
CA VAL A 17 3.06 24.58 8.35
C VAL A 17 2.92 23.32 9.21
N ILE A 18 1.99 22.44 8.84
CA ILE A 18 1.81 21.14 9.48
C ILE A 18 2.33 20.05 8.54
N ILE A 19 3.43 19.40 8.91
CA ILE A 19 4.07 18.38 8.07
C ILE A 19 3.36 17.03 8.25
N GLY A 20 2.73 16.54 7.18
CA GLY A 20 1.89 15.33 7.19
C GLY A 20 0.50 15.59 7.78
N ALA A 21 -0.15 16.65 7.31
CA ALA A 21 -1.44 17.12 7.80
C ALA A 21 -2.61 16.12 7.65
N ASN A 22 -2.44 15.08 6.82
CA ASN A 22 -3.42 14.01 6.62
C ASN A 22 -3.35 12.85 7.64
N GLY A 23 -2.32 12.80 8.49
CA GLY A 23 -2.25 11.79 9.55
C GLY A 23 -3.19 12.12 10.72
N TYR A 24 -3.58 11.12 11.51
CA TYR A 24 -4.52 11.25 12.64
C TYR A 24 -4.28 12.49 13.53
N ILE A 25 -3.10 12.59 14.16
CA ILE A 25 -2.71 13.75 14.99
C ILE A 25 -2.56 15.02 14.14
N GLY A 26 -2.17 14.88 12.86
CA GLY A 26 -1.96 16.00 11.93
C GLY A 26 -3.24 16.72 11.55
N ALA A 27 -4.32 15.99 11.29
CA ALA A 27 -5.63 16.55 10.96
C ALA A 27 -6.24 17.28 12.17
N GLU A 28 -6.13 16.70 13.37
CA GLU A 28 -6.58 17.35 14.60
C GLU A 28 -5.74 18.59 14.94
N THR A 29 -4.41 18.52 14.74
CA THR A 29 -3.52 19.68 14.85
C THR A 29 -3.90 20.79 13.87
N CYS A 30 -4.31 20.46 12.63
CA CYS A 30 -4.86 21.44 11.70
C CYS A 30 -6.15 22.08 12.24
N ASP A 31 -7.09 21.30 12.80
CA ASP A 31 -8.31 21.87 13.41
C ASP A 31 -7.97 22.85 14.53
N LYS A 32 -7.01 22.53 15.41
CA LYS A 32 -6.66 23.40 16.55
C LYS A 32 -5.92 24.68 16.16
N PHE A 33 -5.02 24.66 15.18
CA PHE A 33 -4.40 25.91 14.70
C PHE A 33 -5.40 26.82 13.98
N LEU A 34 -6.35 26.23 13.24
CA LEU A 34 -7.43 26.98 12.60
C LEU A 34 -8.44 27.53 13.63
N GLU A 35 -8.79 26.76 14.67
CA GLU A 35 -9.59 27.19 15.81
C GLU A 35 -8.93 28.36 16.57
N ALA A 36 -7.61 28.31 16.72
CA ALA A 36 -6.78 29.37 17.29
C ALA A 36 -6.59 30.62 16.40
N GLY A 37 -7.17 30.65 15.20
CA GLY A 37 -7.18 31.83 14.31
C GLY A 37 -5.96 31.97 13.39
N TYR A 38 -5.09 30.97 13.30
CA TYR A 38 -3.95 30.94 12.39
C TYR A 38 -4.34 30.51 10.97
N ARG A 39 -3.42 30.63 10.02
CA ARG A 39 -3.54 30.03 8.68
C ARG A 39 -2.75 28.75 8.64
N VAL A 40 -3.35 27.65 8.19
CA VAL A 40 -2.69 26.35 8.13
C VAL A 40 -2.34 25.98 6.71
N ARG A 41 -1.06 25.68 6.49
CA ARG A 41 -0.54 25.04 5.30
C ARG A 41 -0.21 23.59 5.65
N GLY A 42 -1.07 22.65 5.23
CA GLY A 42 -0.78 21.24 5.38
C GLY A 42 0.18 20.76 4.30
N THR A 43 1.25 20.04 4.66
CA THR A 43 1.99 19.23 3.69
C THR A 43 1.40 17.83 3.62
N VAL A 44 1.27 17.32 2.40
CA VAL A 44 0.86 15.94 2.10
C VAL A 44 1.70 15.41 0.94
N ARG A 45 1.77 14.09 0.82
CA ARG A 45 2.59 13.41 -0.19
C ARG A 45 2.01 13.45 -1.61
N ASN A 46 0.70 13.23 -1.72
CA ASN A 46 -0.09 13.52 -2.92
C ASN A 46 -1.21 14.49 -2.55
N VAL A 47 -1.25 15.68 -3.16
CA VAL A 47 -2.27 16.69 -2.82
C VAL A 47 -3.64 16.28 -3.34
N ASP A 48 -3.76 15.75 -4.54
CA ASP A 48 -5.05 15.49 -5.17
C ASP A 48 -5.85 14.37 -4.48
N GLN A 49 -5.17 13.40 -3.86
CA GLN A 49 -5.77 12.37 -2.99
C GLN A 49 -6.43 12.98 -1.74
N HIS A 50 -5.82 14.00 -1.14
CA HIS A 50 -6.27 14.57 0.14
C HIS A 50 -7.08 15.86 0.00
N ARG A 51 -6.98 16.56 -1.14
CA ARG A 51 -7.62 17.85 -1.40
C ARG A 51 -9.11 17.86 -1.12
N ALA A 52 -9.84 16.88 -1.66
CA ALA A 52 -11.31 16.87 -1.60
C ALA A 52 -11.85 16.83 -0.17
N TRP A 53 -11.34 15.92 0.67
CA TRP A 53 -11.84 15.77 2.04
C TRP A 53 -11.29 16.84 2.99
N MET A 54 -10.00 17.19 2.89
CA MET A 54 -9.39 18.18 3.79
C MET A 54 -9.97 19.58 3.58
N HIS A 55 -10.16 20.03 2.33
CA HIS A 55 -10.86 21.29 2.07
C HIS A 55 -12.36 21.20 2.45
N GLY A 56 -13.03 20.08 2.19
CA GLY A 56 -14.42 19.85 2.59
C GLY A 56 -14.66 19.90 4.11
N LEU A 57 -13.67 19.47 4.88
CA LEU A 57 -13.63 19.56 6.35
C LEU A 57 -13.31 21.00 6.81
N PHE A 58 -12.19 21.57 6.36
CA PHE A 58 -11.65 22.80 6.93
C PHE A 58 -12.26 24.08 6.36
N ASP A 59 -12.44 24.25 5.05
CA ASP A 59 -12.99 25.51 4.50
C ASP A 59 -14.45 25.75 4.92
N LYS A 60 -15.19 24.69 5.24
CA LYS A 60 -16.57 24.75 5.76
C LYS A 60 -16.65 25.13 7.26
N LYS A 61 -15.50 25.31 7.93
CA LYS A 61 -15.36 25.76 9.33
C LYS A 61 -14.48 27.03 9.41
N TYR A 62 -13.52 27.17 8.51
CA TYR A 62 -12.48 28.22 8.49
C TYR A 62 -12.19 28.69 7.05
N PRO A 63 -13.15 29.35 6.37
CA PRO A 63 -13.07 29.63 4.94
C PRO A 63 -11.81 30.44 4.56
N GLY A 64 -10.99 29.88 3.67
CA GLY A 64 -9.77 30.54 3.17
C GLY A 64 -8.61 30.62 4.17
N LYS A 65 -8.67 29.86 5.27
CA LYS A 65 -7.59 29.74 6.26
C LYS A 65 -6.70 28.50 6.05
N PHE A 66 -7.14 27.54 5.23
CA PHE A 66 -6.44 26.28 4.97
C PHE A 66 -5.93 26.17 3.53
N GLU A 67 -4.71 25.67 3.34
CA GLU A 67 -4.14 25.32 2.04
C GLU A 67 -3.35 24.01 2.12
N LEU A 68 -3.26 23.27 0.99
CA LEU A 68 -2.41 22.09 0.86
C LEU A 68 -1.26 22.31 -0.12
N VAL A 69 -0.07 21.83 0.26
CA VAL A 69 1.13 21.79 -0.57
C VAL A 69 1.70 20.37 -0.64
N GLN A 70 2.36 20.03 -1.74
CA GLN A 70 2.91 18.69 -1.93
C GLN A 70 4.37 18.59 -1.49
N VAL A 71 4.69 17.60 -0.67
CA VAL A 71 6.07 17.21 -0.31
C VAL A 71 6.16 15.69 -0.44
N VAL A 72 6.73 15.24 -1.56
CA VAL A 72 6.81 13.81 -1.96
C VAL A 72 7.87 13.06 -1.14
N ASP A 73 9.12 13.52 -1.25
CA ASP A 73 10.24 12.96 -0.50
C ASP A 73 10.75 13.97 0.52
N PHE A 74 10.67 13.61 1.80
CA PHE A 74 11.14 14.42 2.93
C PHE A 74 12.66 14.29 3.16
N GLU A 75 13.32 13.32 2.52
CA GLU A 75 14.76 13.14 2.58
C GLU A 75 15.53 13.92 1.52
N ALA A 76 14.84 14.51 0.54
CA ALA A 76 15.46 15.29 -0.52
C ALA A 76 15.88 16.68 -0.02
N ASP A 77 17.02 17.16 -0.50
CA ASP A 77 17.48 18.51 -0.20
C ASP A 77 16.59 19.54 -0.93
N GLY A 78 16.19 20.61 -0.24
CA GLY A 78 15.22 21.59 -0.74
C GLY A 78 13.75 21.17 -0.69
N ALA A 79 13.42 20.00 -0.12
CA ALA A 79 12.06 19.44 -0.15
C ALA A 79 10.97 20.30 0.53
N PHE A 80 11.36 21.22 1.42
CA PHE A 80 10.43 22.02 2.24
C PHE A 80 10.40 23.51 1.89
N ASP A 81 11.23 23.97 0.96
CA ASP A 81 11.51 25.40 0.74
C ASP A 81 10.23 26.19 0.38
N GLU A 82 9.50 25.74 -0.66
CA GLU A 82 8.22 26.35 -1.05
C GLU A 82 7.10 26.11 -0.02
N ALA A 83 7.21 25.07 0.82
CA ALA A 83 6.26 24.80 1.90
C ALA A 83 6.44 25.81 3.05
N PHE A 84 7.67 26.04 3.50
CA PHE A 84 8.00 26.93 4.62
C PHE A 84 8.00 28.42 4.23
N LYS A 85 8.04 28.74 2.93
CA LYS A 85 8.01 30.09 2.36
C LYS A 85 6.94 31.01 2.96
N GLY A 86 7.36 31.97 3.78
CA GLY A 86 6.48 32.92 4.45
C GLY A 86 5.57 32.29 5.52
N ALA A 87 6.01 31.19 6.14
CA ALA A 87 5.50 30.71 7.40
C ALA A 87 6.25 31.32 8.57
N ALA A 88 5.62 31.36 9.75
CA ALA A 88 6.28 31.75 11.01
C ALA A 88 6.43 30.56 11.98
N VAL A 89 5.65 29.49 11.77
CA VAL A 89 5.66 28.27 12.57
C VAL A 89 5.80 27.04 11.66
N VAL A 90 6.61 26.07 12.06
CA VAL A 90 6.62 24.70 11.52
C VAL A 90 6.28 23.71 12.62
N VAL A 91 5.42 22.74 12.32
CA VAL A 91 5.02 21.66 13.22
C VAL A 91 5.24 20.34 12.49
N TYR A 92 6.25 19.58 12.92
CA TYR A 92 6.61 18.30 12.34
C TYR A 92 5.87 17.17 13.05
N VAL A 93 4.73 16.76 12.47
CA VAL A 93 3.86 15.70 13.02
C VAL A 93 4.22 14.32 12.47
N SER A 94 4.50 14.23 11.16
CA SER A 94 4.65 12.95 10.45
C SER A 94 6.08 12.41 10.41
N THR A 95 6.68 12.16 11.58
CA THR A 95 7.96 11.44 11.70
C THR A 95 7.80 9.99 11.19
N PRO A 96 8.51 9.55 10.13
CA PRO A 96 8.19 8.30 9.41
C PRO A 96 8.10 7.06 10.30
N THR A 97 6.99 6.32 10.20
CA THR A 97 6.81 5.05 10.93
C THR A 97 7.31 3.90 10.06
N ILE A 98 8.62 3.65 10.12
CA ILE A 98 9.28 2.51 9.48
C ILE A 98 9.43 1.41 10.54
N PHE A 99 9.05 0.18 10.20
CA PHE A 99 9.31 -1.02 11.02
C PHE A 99 10.20 -1.97 10.23
N GLY A 100 11.25 -2.47 10.87
CA GLY A 100 12.21 -3.40 10.28
C GLY A 100 13.32 -3.73 11.27
N PRO A 101 14.03 -4.87 11.12
CA PRO A 101 15.03 -5.34 12.08
C PRO A 101 16.41 -4.66 11.91
N ASP A 102 16.63 -3.95 10.82
CA ASP A 102 17.89 -3.31 10.44
C ASP A 102 17.90 -1.81 10.82
N PRO A 103 18.78 -1.38 11.75
CA PRO A 103 18.90 0.03 12.14
C PRO A 103 19.20 0.96 10.96
N ALA A 104 20.01 0.55 9.98
CA ALA A 104 20.40 1.42 8.87
C ALA A 104 19.22 1.76 7.94
N GLN A 105 18.18 0.93 7.93
CA GLN A 105 16.96 1.13 7.13
C GLN A 105 15.86 1.89 7.88
N VAL A 106 16.01 2.10 9.20
CA VAL A 106 14.96 2.64 10.08
C VAL A 106 15.41 3.88 10.84
N VAL A 107 16.61 3.87 11.43
CA VAL A 107 17.15 4.97 12.24
C VAL A 107 17.67 6.09 11.34
N ASP A 108 18.58 5.77 10.41
CA ASP A 108 19.28 6.77 9.59
C ASP A 108 18.31 7.64 8.73
N PRO A 109 17.27 7.09 8.07
CA PRO A 109 16.31 7.90 7.31
C PRO A 109 15.49 8.86 8.19
N VAL A 110 15.13 8.42 9.40
CA VAL A 110 14.31 9.21 10.35
C VAL A 110 15.15 10.33 10.98
N VAL A 111 16.41 10.06 11.35
CA VAL A 111 17.37 11.07 11.80
C VAL A 111 17.65 12.08 10.67
N LYS A 112 17.97 11.61 9.45
CA LYS A 112 18.23 12.47 8.29
C LYS A 112 17.05 13.40 7.98
N GLY A 113 15.83 12.85 7.93
CA GLY A 113 14.62 13.64 7.68
C GLY A 113 14.42 14.75 8.71
N THR A 114 14.64 14.45 10.01
CA THR A 114 14.52 15.42 11.11
C THR A 114 15.56 16.55 11.00
N ILE A 115 16.81 16.22 10.65
CA ILE A 115 17.87 17.22 10.43
C ILE A 115 17.59 18.07 9.17
N ASN A 116 17.09 17.48 8.08
CA ASN A 116 16.78 18.24 6.86
C ASN A 116 15.59 19.20 7.06
N THR A 117 14.55 18.81 7.83
CA THR A 117 13.46 19.73 8.19
C THR A 117 13.92 20.90 9.07
N LEU A 118 14.89 20.69 9.96
CA LEU A 118 15.44 21.75 10.83
C LEU A 118 16.26 22.78 10.04
N LYS A 119 17.12 22.33 9.12
CA LYS A 119 17.90 23.21 8.23
C LYS A 119 16.99 24.12 7.41
N ALA A 120 16.02 23.52 6.70
CA ALA A 120 15.07 24.27 5.87
C ALA A 120 14.25 25.28 6.70
N ALA A 121 13.91 24.97 7.95
CA ALA A 121 13.23 25.90 8.84
C ALA A 121 14.12 27.09 9.27
N ALA A 122 15.42 26.88 9.45
CA ALA A 122 16.36 27.97 9.77
C ALA A 122 16.58 28.88 8.55
N GLU A 123 16.79 28.28 7.38
CA GLU A 123 16.94 29.00 6.10
C GLU A 123 15.67 29.81 5.75
N ALA A 124 14.48 29.24 6.00
CA ALA A 124 13.20 29.93 5.83
C ALA A 124 12.90 31.00 6.90
N ASN A 125 13.78 31.19 7.90
CA ASN A 125 13.61 32.15 9.01
C ASN A 125 12.30 31.93 9.80
N ILE A 126 11.96 30.66 10.05
CA ILE A 126 10.89 30.26 10.97
C ILE A 126 11.18 30.82 12.38
N GLN A 127 10.13 31.17 13.12
CA GLN A 127 10.22 31.73 14.49
C GLN A 127 9.98 30.68 15.57
N ARG A 128 9.18 29.66 15.24
CA ARG A 128 8.76 28.58 16.16
C ARG A 128 8.75 27.23 15.45
N TYR A 129 9.45 26.26 16.01
CA TYR A 129 9.49 24.89 15.50
C TYR A 129 8.98 23.92 16.58
N VAL A 130 8.00 23.08 16.25
CA VAL A 130 7.50 22.04 17.17
C VAL A 130 7.71 20.66 16.54
N TYR A 131 8.46 19.79 17.22
CA TYR A 131 8.67 18.40 16.82
C TYR A 131 7.72 17.47 17.59
N LEU A 132 7.07 16.54 16.89
CA LEU A 132 6.35 15.43 17.52
C LEU A 132 7.29 14.21 17.62
N SER A 133 7.68 13.90 18.85
CA SER A 133 8.42 12.69 19.21
C SER A 133 7.44 11.54 19.48
N SER A 134 7.78 10.61 20.38
CA SER A 134 6.93 9.50 20.80
C SER A 134 7.39 8.98 22.17
N SER A 135 6.49 8.36 22.93
CA SER A 135 6.83 7.59 24.13
C SER A 135 7.99 6.60 23.92
N LYS A 136 8.16 6.06 22.69
CA LYS A 136 9.26 5.13 22.39
C LYS A 136 10.63 5.82 22.27
N ALA A 137 10.68 7.15 22.25
CA ALA A 137 11.89 7.95 22.49
C ALA A 137 12.24 8.09 23.98
N VAL A 138 11.30 7.78 24.88
CA VAL A 138 11.43 7.79 26.34
C VAL A 138 11.85 6.39 26.82
N GLU A 139 11.01 5.38 26.60
CA GLU A 139 11.32 3.96 26.83
C GLU A 139 10.38 3.00 26.08
N ALA A 140 10.71 1.71 26.13
CA ALA A 140 9.75 0.62 25.84
C ALA A 140 9.04 0.20 27.15
N PRO A 141 7.69 0.16 27.20
CA PRO A 141 6.97 -0.24 28.41
C PRO A 141 7.31 -1.65 28.88
N VAL A 142 7.74 -1.79 30.13
CA VAL A 142 7.98 -3.08 30.79
C VAL A 142 6.97 -3.24 31.92
N TYR A 143 5.95 -4.06 31.70
CA TYR A 143 4.88 -4.26 32.67
C TYR A 143 5.40 -4.77 34.02
N ASN A 144 4.78 -4.28 35.08
CA ASN A 144 5.04 -4.63 36.48
C ASN A 144 6.44 -4.22 37.00
N VAL A 145 7.19 -3.37 36.27
CA VAL A 145 8.50 -2.83 36.70
C VAL A 145 8.36 -1.33 37.03
N PRO A 146 8.43 -0.93 38.32
CA PRO A 146 8.36 0.49 38.70
C PRO A 146 9.57 1.31 38.26
N HIS A 147 9.34 2.48 37.69
CA HIS A 147 10.38 3.43 37.25
C HIS A 147 9.86 4.88 37.27
N LYS A 148 10.73 5.88 37.04
CA LYS A 148 10.34 7.30 36.95
C LYS A 148 10.68 7.89 35.58
N ILE A 149 9.71 8.58 35.00
CA ILE A 149 9.85 9.40 33.81
C ILE A 149 10.10 10.86 34.25
N SER A 150 11.12 11.51 33.68
CA SER A 150 11.28 12.97 33.69
C SER A 150 11.49 13.48 32.26
N VAL A 151 11.64 14.80 32.11
CA VAL A 151 12.04 15.41 30.83
C VAL A 151 13.37 14.88 30.29
N ASP A 152 14.23 14.35 31.17
CA ASP A 152 15.56 13.81 30.86
C ASP A 152 15.57 12.32 30.52
N THR A 153 14.42 11.61 30.61
CA THR A 153 14.34 10.18 30.29
C THR A 153 14.35 9.96 28.78
N PHE A 154 15.43 9.39 28.24
CA PHE A 154 15.57 9.01 26.83
C PHE A 154 15.87 7.50 26.70
N ASN A 155 15.37 6.89 25.63
CA ASN A 155 15.47 5.45 25.38
C ASN A 155 16.86 5.03 24.86
N HIS A 156 17.88 5.28 25.68
CA HIS A 156 19.26 4.88 25.41
C HIS A 156 19.41 3.36 25.35
N GLU A 157 18.54 2.60 26.01
CA GLU A 157 18.58 1.14 25.97
C GLU A 157 18.17 0.62 24.59
N ASP A 158 17.08 1.07 23.97
CA ASP A 158 16.75 0.61 22.61
C ASP A 158 17.78 1.10 21.57
N ILE A 159 18.38 2.28 21.75
CA ILE A 159 19.55 2.70 20.94
C ILE A 159 20.71 1.71 21.09
N ARG A 160 21.00 1.26 22.32
CA ARG A 160 22.01 0.24 22.61
C ARG A 160 21.66 -1.09 21.94
N LYS A 161 20.42 -1.59 22.11
CA LYS A 161 19.91 -2.80 21.46
C LYS A 161 20.08 -2.73 19.95
N ALA A 162 19.56 -1.68 19.31
CA ALA A 162 19.65 -1.49 17.87
C ALA A 162 21.11 -1.59 17.36
N ARG A 163 22.05 -0.97 18.08
CA ARG A 163 23.47 -0.95 17.72
C ARG A 163 24.23 -2.27 18.01
N GLU A 164 23.90 -2.97 19.10
CA GLU A 164 24.74 -4.06 19.65
C GLU A 164 24.15 -5.46 19.43
N GLU A 165 22.83 -5.58 19.33
CA GLU A 165 22.14 -6.87 19.13
C GLU A 165 22.03 -7.20 17.64
N PRO A 166 22.04 -8.50 17.26
CA PRO A 166 22.02 -8.90 15.87
C PRO A 166 20.73 -8.50 15.16
N THR A 167 20.86 -8.16 13.86
CA THR A 167 19.73 -7.92 12.95
C THR A 167 19.03 -9.24 12.62
N VAL A 168 18.09 -9.64 13.49
CA VAL A 168 17.21 -10.81 13.32
C VAL A 168 15.78 -10.37 12.99
N PRO A 169 15.03 -11.05 12.10
CA PRO A 169 13.70 -10.63 11.68
C PRO A 169 12.61 -11.00 12.69
N THR A 170 12.70 -10.50 13.93
CA THR A 170 11.69 -10.70 14.97
C THR A 170 10.95 -9.39 15.29
N VAL A 171 9.76 -9.52 15.91
CA VAL A 171 8.92 -8.36 16.27
C VAL A 171 9.61 -7.53 17.36
N GLU A 172 10.25 -8.18 18.33
CA GLU A 172 10.99 -7.54 19.42
C GLU A 172 12.15 -6.72 18.88
N ARG A 173 12.90 -7.27 17.91
CA ARG A 173 14.00 -6.58 17.23
C ARG A 173 13.49 -5.37 16.44
N ALA A 174 12.42 -5.53 15.65
CA ALA A 174 11.83 -4.42 14.90
C ALA A 174 11.25 -3.33 15.82
N MET A 175 10.72 -3.71 16.99
CA MET A 175 10.23 -2.78 18.02
C MET A 175 11.36 -2.01 18.70
N ALA A 176 12.46 -2.66 19.06
CA ALA A 176 13.64 -2.00 19.61
C ALA A 176 14.27 -1.05 18.58
N VAL A 177 14.38 -1.46 17.32
CA VAL A 177 14.89 -0.59 16.24
C VAL A 177 13.94 0.60 15.96
N TYR A 178 12.62 0.41 16.08
CA TYR A 178 11.65 1.50 16.05
C TYR A 178 11.85 2.48 17.22
N GLY A 179 12.00 1.98 18.46
CA GLY A 179 12.29 2.80 19.65
C GLY A 179 13.59 3.60 19.50
N ALA A 180 14.66 2.95 19.04
CA ALA A 180 15.92 3.57 18.71
C ALA A 180 15.78 4.70 17.68
N SER A 181 14.95 4.52 16.64
CA SER A 181 14.74 5.57 15.62
C SER A 181 14.07 6.83 16.20
N ARG A 182 13.12 6.66 17.13
CA ARG A 182 12.44 7.77 17.81
C ARG A 182 13.39 8.50 18.76
N ALA A 183 14.13 7.74 19.57
CA ALA A 183 15.10 8.26 20.52
C ALA A 183 16.28 8.97 19.84
N ALA A 184 16.88 8.36 18.82
CA ALA A 184 17.99 8.95 18.07
C ALA A 184 17.56 10.22 17.32
N ALA A 185 16.37 10.25 16.73
CA ALA A 185 15.86 11.44 16.05
C ALA A 185 15.54 12.59 17.01
N GLU A 186 14.99 12.32 18.20
CA GLU A 186 14.78 13.36 19.21
C GLU A 186 16.12 13.88 19.79
N LEU A 187 17.08 12.99 20.06
CA LEU A 187 18.43 13.41 20.48
C LEU A 187 19.14 14.21 19.39
N ALA A 188 19.01 13.83 18.12
CA ALA A 188 19.55 14.58 16.99
C ALA A 188 18.89 15.96 16.82
N PHE A 189 17.56 16.06 17.04
CA PHE A 189 16.84 17.33 17.08
C PHE A 189 17.41 18.27 18.16
N TRP A 190 17.53 17.80 19.41
CA TRP A 190 18.04 18.61 20.52
C TRP A 190 19.52 18.98 20.36
N SER A 191 20.37 18.06 19.91
CA SER A 191 21.78 18.35 19.60
C SER A 191 21.91 19.37 18.48
N TRP A 192 21.16 19.22 17.37
CA TRP A 192 21.25 20.16 16.25
C TRP A 192 20.86 21.58 16.65
N VAL A 193 19.75 21.75 17.39
CA VAL A 193 19.32 23.07 17.89
C VAL A 193 20.40 23.70 18.76
N LYS A 194 21.02 22.92 19.66
CA LYS A 194 22.10 23.37 20.55
C LYS A 194 23.41 23.70 19.81
N GLU A 195 23.71 23.01 18.72
CA GLU A 195 24.95 23.15 17.95
C GLU A 195 24.88 24.25 16.88
N ASN A 196 23.68 24.61 16.40
CA ASN A 196 23.50 25.50 15.25
C ASN A 196 22.85 26.86 15.59
N ASP A 197 22.37 27.06 16.83
CA ASP A 197 21.73 28.29 17.33
C ASP A 197 20.70 28.91 16.35
N PRO A 198 19.64 28.16 15.99
CA PRO A 198 18.70 28.53 14.93
C PRO A 198 17.84 29.76 15.28
N PRO A 199 17.30 30.47 14.27
CA PRO A 199 16.46 31.66 14.50
C PRO A 199 15.09 31.35 15.13
N PHE A 200 14.71 30.07 15.26
CA PHE A 200 13.48 29.64 15.91
C PHE A 200 13.71 29.16 17.34
N VAL A 201 12.73 29.44 18.20
CA VAL A 201 12.55 28.66 19.43
C VAL A 201 12.03 27.27 19.05
N ALA A 202 12.72 26.23 19.52
CA ALA A 202 12.37 24.83 19.25
C ALA A 202 11.66 24.23 20.47
N ASN A 203 10.61 23.43 20.27
CA ASN A 203 9.93 22.69 21.33
C ASN A 203 9.64 21.26 20.87
N CYS A 204 9.56 20.32 21.79
CA CYS A 204 9.19 18.93 21.52
C CYS A 204 7.92 18.54 22.28
N VAL A 205 7.03 17.78 21.64
CA VAL A 205 5.88 17.14 22.28
C VAL A 205 6.01 15.62 22.17
N VAL A 206 5.83 14.93 23.29
CA VAL A 206 6.05 13.49 23.45
C VAL A 206 4.70 12.78 23.72
N PRO A 207 4.01 12.27 22.68
CA PRO A 207 2.77 11.50 22.82
C PRO A 207 3.00 10.02 23.15
N ASP A 208 2.08 9.42 23.91
CA ASP A 208 1.87 7.96 23.91
C ASP A 208 0.54 7.61 23.21
N GLY A 209 -0.27 6.69 23.76
CA GLY A 209 -1.50 6.20 23.13
C GLY A 209 -2.54 7.28 22.86
N ASN A 210 -2.58 7.79 21.64
CA ASN A 210 -3.55 8.82 21.22
C ASN A 210 -4.87 8.17 20.77
N PHE A 211 -5.96 8.51 21.43
CA PHE A 211 -7.33 8.04 21.11
C PHE A 211 -8.30 9.23 21.07
N GLY A 212 -9.58 9.00 20.85
CA GLY A 212 -10.57 10.06 20.65
C GLY A 212 -11.07 10.14 19.21
N ARG A 213 -11.55 11.33 18.82
CA ARG A 213 -12.32 11.55 17.60
C ARG A 213 -11.49 11.41 16.32
N VAL A 214 -12.09 10.84 15.29
CA VAL A 214 -11.47 10.67 13.96
C VAL A 214 -12.06 11.67 12.96
N LEU A 215 -11.20 12.49 12.36
CA LEU A 215 -11.59 13.52 11.37
C LEU A 215 -11.57 13.07 9.90
N ASP A 216 -11.10 11.85 9.62
CA ASP A 216 -10.98 11.26 8.29
C ASP A 216 -11.45 9.80 8.32
N ALA A 217 -12.49 9.49 7.56
CA ALA A 217 -13.11 8.16 7.55
C ALA A 217 -12.20 7.08 6.91
N GLU A 218 -11.17 7.44 6.14
CA GLU A 218 -10.16 6.51 5.60
C GLU A 218 -8.88 6.44 6.46
N GLN A 219 -8.90 6.81 7.75
CA GLN A 219 -7.70 6.76 8.59
C GLN A 219 -7.01 5.38 8.58
N PRO A 220 -5.68 5.31 8.37
CA PRO A 220 -4.98 4.04 8.25
C PRO A 220 -5.05 3.12 9.48
N ASN A 221 -5.26 1.82 9.21
CA ASN A 221 -5.32 0.73 10.21
C ASN A 221 -4.04 0.54 11.05
N ASN A 222 -2.94 1.25 10.76
CA ASN A 222 -1.67 1.19 11.50
C ASN A 222 -1.51 2.31 12.55
N THR A 223 -2.51 3.16 12.74
CA THR A 223 -2.59 4.15 13.82
C THR A 223 -2.98 3.50 15.16
N SER A 224 -2.87 4.24 16.26
CA SER A 224 -3.41 3.84 17.57
C SER A 224 -4.93 3.61 17.54
N VAL A 225 -5.66 4.44 16.77
CA VAL A 225 -7.08 4.23 16.42
C VAL A 225 -7.29 2.87 15.75
N GLY A 226 -6.44 2.51 14.79
CA GLY A 226 -6.48 1.20 14.12
C GLY A 226 -6.19 0.02 15.04
N MET A 227 -5.33 0.19 16.06
CA MET A 227 -5.11 -0.82 17.11
C MET A 227 -6.33 -0.95 18.03
N LEU A 228 -6.95 0.17 18.42
CA LEU A 228 -8.18 0.15 19.22
C LEU A 228 -9.34 -0.50 18.46
N LYS A 229 -9.47 -0.26 17.14
CA LYS A 229 -10.48 -0.96 16.31
C LYS A 229 -10.24 -2.47 16.29
N ARG A 230 -8.99 -2.92 16.04
CA ARG A 230 -8.61 -4.35 16.06
C ARG A 230 -8.93 -5.05 17.39
N ILE A 231 -8.49 -4.50 18.53
CA ILE A 231 -8.72 -5.15 19.83
C ILE A 231 -10.19 -5.13 20.28
N LEU A 232 -11.01 -4.21 19.75
CA LEU A 232 -12.47 -4.22 19.91
C LEU A 232 -13.16 -5.26 19.00
N ASP A 233 -12.63 -5.51 17.80
CA ASP A 233 -13.01 -6.64 16.95
C ASP A 233 -12.49 -8.01 17.45
N GLY A 234 -11.67 -8.02 18.51
CA GLY A 234 -11.06 -9.23 19.09
C GLY A 234 -9.74 -9.65 18.43
N ASP A 235 -9.23 -8.86 17.48
CA ASP A 235 -7.93 -9.05 16.84
C ASP A 235 -6.82 -8.45 17.70
N TRP A 236 -5.99 -9.32 18.28
CA TRP A 236 -4.82 -8.95 19.07
C TRP A 236 -3.53 -8.84 18.23
N SER A 237 -3.58 -9.09 16.92
CA SER A 237 -2.40 -9.13 16.05
C SER A 237 -1.80 -7.74 15.81
N ARG A 238 -0.46 -7.65 15.85
CA ARG A 238 0.32 -6.42 15.60
C ARG A 238 -0.17 -5.22 16.44
N VAL A 239 -0.44 -5.46 17.72
CA VAL A 239 -0.82 -4.46 18.74
C VAL A 239 0.39 -4.21 19.65
N MET A 240 0.71 -2.94 19.92
CA MET A 240 1.85 -2.57 20.78
C MET A 240 1.44 -2.53 22.26
N THR A 241 2.38 -2.79 23.18
CA THR A 241 2.18 -2.60 24.62
C THR A 241 1.79 -1.15 24.93
N LEU A 242 0.66 -0.96 25.61
CA LEU A 242 0.11 0.35 26.00
C LEU A 242 0.59 0.73 27.40
N ALA A 243 1.02 1.97 27.60
CA ALA A 243 1.37 2.49 28.91
C ALA A 243 0.50 3.70 29.24
N TRP A 244 0.81 4.86 28.66
CA TRP A 244 0.06 6.09 28.84
C TRP A 244 -0.88 6.33 27.66
N ILE A 245 -1.96 7.06 27.94
CA ILE A 245 -2.94 7.49 26.95
C ILE A 245 -3.19 9.00 27.03
N ILE A 246 -3.67 9.58 25.94
CA ILE A 246 -4.21 10.95 25.88
C ILE A 246 -5.30 11.04 24.79
N ASN A 247 -6.23 11.99 24.93
CA ASN A 247 -7.11 12.38 23.83
C ASN A 247 -6.32 13.17 22.76
N VAL A 248 -6.58 12.86 21.49
CA VAL A 248 -5.93 13.51 20.34
C VAL A 248 -6.17 15.03 20.32
N GLU A 249 -7.32 15.50 20.81
CA GLU A 249 -7.57 16.94 20.97
C GLU A 249 -6.61 17.60 21.97
N ASP A 250 -6.36 16.98 23.13
CA ASP A 250 -5.42 17.54 24.13
C ASP A 250 -3.98 17.49 23.61
N CYS A 251 -3.59 16.43 22.88
CA CYS A 251 -2.30 16.38 22.20
C CYS A 251 -2.17 17.55 21.21
N ALA A 252 -3.19 17.81 20.38
CA ALA A 252 -3.19 18.93 19.44
C ALA A 252 -3.22 20.31 20.14
N PHE A 253 -3.92 20.45 21.26
CA PHE A 253 -3.84 21.66 22.11
C PHE A 253 -2.41 21.89 22.61
N LEU A 254 -1.68 20.84 23.02
CA LEU A 254 -0.28 20.93 23.42
C LEU A 254 0.65 21.28 22.23
N MET A 255 0.37 20.80 21.01
CA MET A 255 1.08 21.24 19.80
C MET A 255 0.90 22.75 19.53
N VAL A 256 -0.32 23.26 19.69
CA VAL A 256 -0.58 24.71 19.54
C VAL A 256 0.12 25.50 20.64
N ALA A 257 0.03 25.07 21.91
CA ALA A 257 0.74 25.69 23.03
C ALA A 257 2.25 25.83 22.77
N ALA A 258 2.90 24.71 22.41
CA ALA A 258 4.33 24.66 22.12
C ALA A 258 4.74 25.56 20.95
N ALA A 259 3.84 25.81 19.99
CA ALA A 259 4.06 26.78 18.95
C ALA A 259 3.88 28.23 19.44
N VAL A 260 2.74 28.56 20.06
CA VAL A 260 2.26 29.95 20.14
C VAL A 260 2.48 30.63 21.48
N LEU A 261 2.73 29.92 22.58
CA LEU A 261 2.87 30.54 23.89
C LEU A 261 4.30 31.10 24.11
N PRO A 262 4.45 32.38 24.52
CA PRO A 262 5.77 32.97 24.78
C PRO A 262 6.43 32.40 26.04
N THR A 263 5.65 31.80 26.94
CA THR A 263 6.06 31.11 28.17
C THR A 263 6.75 29.76 27.91
N ILE A 264 6.60 29.19 26.70
CA ILE A 264 7.16 27.89 26.33
C ILE A 264 8.30 28.08 25.33
N ALA A 265 9.52 27.69 25.72
CA ALA A 265 10.71 27.77 24.88
C ALA A 265 11.77 26.73 25.26
N ASN A 266 12.25 25.95 24.27
CA ASN A 266 13.23 24.89 24.44
C ASN A 266 12.78 23.82 25.46
N GLU A 267 11.48 23.53 25.49
CA GLU A 267 10.83 22.56 26.39
C GLU A 267 10.49 21.23 25.70
N ARG A 268 10.47 20.16 26.50
CA ARG A 268 10.02 18.81 26.15
C ARG A 268 8.75 18.49 26.94
N ILE A 269 7.59 18.56 26.27
CA ILE A 269 6.27 18.47 26.89
C ILE A 269 5.68 17.08 26.66
N PHE A 270 5.28 16.39 27.72
CA PHE A 270 4.75 15.03 27.62
C PHE A 270 3.23 15.09 27.46
N ALA A 271 2.73 14.65 26.30
CA ALA A 271 1.31 14.52 26.02
C ALA A 271 0.78 13.20 26.61
N TYR A 272 0.88 13.08 27.94
CA TYR A 272 0.48 11.94 28.77
C TYR A 272 -0.63 12.41 29.73
N TYR A 273 -1.74 11.68 29.81
CA TYR A 273 -2.83 11.96 30.78
C TYR A 273 -2.92 10.89 31.87
N THR A 274 -3.07 9.61 31.51
CA THR A 274 -3.22 8.52 32.49
C THR A 274 -2.75 7.18 31.91
N GLN A 275 -2.55 6.18 32.76
CA GLN A 275 -2.14 4.82 32.37
C GLN A 275 -3.35 3.93 32.05
N ALA A 276 -3.28 3.16 30.97
CA ALA A 276 -4.32 2.18 30.62
C ALA A 276 -3.75 0.95 29.91
N THR A 277 -4.35 -0.21 30.19
CA THR A 277 -4.16 -1.46 29.44
C THR A 277 -5.26 -1.62 28.37
N TRP A 278 -5.01 -2.43 27.34
CA TRP A 278 -6.04 -2.71 26.32
C TRP A 278 -7.29 -3.39 26.89
N ASN A 279 -7.15 -4.26 27.89
CA ASN A 279 -8.30 -4.87 28.57
C ASN A 279 -9.12 -3.84 29.36
N GLU A 280 -8.48 -2.84 30.00
CA GLU A 280 -9.19 -1.71 30.61
C GLU A 280 -9.93 -0.86 29.56
N MET A 281 -9.35 -0.64 28.38
CA MET A 281 -10.01 0.07 27.27
C MET A 281 -11.23 -0.71 26.75
N ARG A 282 -11.14 -2.03 26.59
CA ARG A 282 -12.29 -2.90 26.22
C ARG A 282 -13.36 -2.90 27.30
N ALA A 283 -12.98 -3.06 28.56
CA ALA A 283 -13.91 -2.98 29.70
C ALA A 283 -14.60 -1.61 29.78
N LYS A 284 -13.90 -0.51 29.44
CA LYS A 284 -14.48 0.83 29.36
C LYS A 284 -15.52 0.95 28.24
N VAL A 285 -15.29 0.40 27.05
CA VAL A 285 -16.33 0.35 25.99
C VAL A 285 -17.55 -0.44 26.47
N ARG A 286 -17.37 -1.64 27.06
CA ARG A 286 -18.47 -2.43 27.64
C ARG A 286 -19.24 -1.68 28.75
N GLN A 287 -18.55 -0.88 29.56
CA GLN A 287 -19.16 -0.07 30.62
C GLN A 287 -19.99 1.10 30.07
N LEU A 288 -19.50 1.76 29.01
CA LEU A 288 -20.14 2.94 28.42
C LEU A 288 -21.31 2.59 27.50
N TYR A 289 -21.24 1.43 26.86
CA TYR A 289 -22.22 0.97 25.88
C TYR A 289 -22.76 -0.43 26.24
N PRO A 290 -23.39 -0.61 27.42
CA PRO A 290 -23.87 -1.92 27.88
C PRO A 290 -24.96 -2.51 26.97
N ASP A 291 -25.74 -1.65 26.31
CA ASP A 291 -26.77 -2.03 25.34
C ASP A 291 -26.21 -2.36 23.94
N ARG A 292 -24.89 -2.26 23.75
CA ARG A 292 -24.19 -2.55 22.47
C ARG A 292 -23.03 -3.56 22.65
N PRO A 293 -23.30 -4.81 23.05
CA PRO A 293 -22.26 -5.83 23.27
C PRO A 293 -21.46 -6.17 21.99
N GLU A 294 -22.01 -5.94 20.80
CA GLU A 294 -21.35 -6.16 19.51
C GLU A 294 -20.16 -5.25 19.23
N LEU A 295 -19.97 -4.18 20.02
CA LEU A 295 -18.80 -3.31 19.96
C LEU A 295 -17.51 -3.95 20.51
N VAL A 296 -17.61 -5.08 21.24
CA VAL A 296 -16.46 -5.69 21.92
C VAL A 296 -16.48 -7.22 21.75
N LYS A 297 -15.96 -7.69 20.63
CA LYS A 297 -15.95 -9.09 20.17
C LYS A 297 -14.73 -9.84 20.71
N GLY A 298 -14.80 -11.18 20.75
CA GLY A 298 -13.72 -12.06 21.20
C GLY A 298 -13.38 -11.95 22.69
N GLU A 299 -12.45 -12.79 23.17
CA GLU A 299 -12.00 -12.78 24.57
C GLU A 299 -10.97 -11.66 24.83
N ASP A 300 -10.86 -11.21 26.08
CA ASP A 300 -9.84 -10.26 26.51
C ASP A 300 -8.44 -10.90 26.51
N SER A 301 -7.37 -10.11 26.41
CA SER A 301 -6.02 -10.65 26.30
C SER A 301 -5.56 -11.29 27.61
N ASP A 302 -4.85 -12.40 27.48
CA ASP A 302 -4.11 -13.14 28.49
C ASP A 302 -2.86 -12.40 29.02
N VAL A 303 -2.45 -11.29 28.41
CA VAL A 303 -1.26 -10.51 28.82
C VAL A 303 -1.50 -9.85 30.19
N VAL A 304 -1.00 -10.49 31.24
CA VAL A 304 -1.13 -10.02 32.63
C VAL A 304 -0.09 -8.95 32.97
N GLY A 305 -0.57 -7.75 33.31
CA GLY A 305 0.25 -6.70 33.93
C GLY A 305 -0.25 -5.31 33.57
N ARG A 306 0.47 -4.29 34.06
CA ARG A 306 0.32 -2.91 33.60
C ARG A 306 1.66 -2.18 33.67
N ASP A 307 1.76 -1.05 32.98
CA ASP A 307 2.86 -0.11 33.20
C ASP A 307 2.82 0.44 34.64
N LEU A 308 4.00 0.55 35.27
CA LEU A 308 4.18 1.08 36.63
C LEU A 308 5.15 2.27 36.66
N SER A 309 5.28 2.98 35.55
CA SER A 309 6.06 4.22 35.50
C SER A 309 5.38 5.33 36.32
N THR A 310 6.16 6.30 36.79
CA THR A 310 5.69 7.49 37.50
C THR A 310 6.11 8.73 36.71
N ALA A 311 5.13 9.57 36.37
CA ALA A 311 5.30 10.70 35.43
C ALA A 311 4.68 12.02 35.96
N ASP A 312 4.42 12.12 37.26
CA ASP A 312 3.59 13.17 37.87
C ASP A 312 4.03 14.59 37.52
N GLU A 313 5.34 14.84 37.48
CA GLU A 313 5.92 16.15 37.14
C GLU A 313 5.63 16.57 35.69
N VAL A 314 5.72 15.64 34.73
CA VAL A 314 5.52 15.95 33.30
C VAL A 314 4.04 15.97 32.91
N VAL A 315 3.22 15.10 33.52
CA VAL A 315 1.74 15.14 33.41
C VAL A 315 1.20 16.45 33.97
N LYS A 316 1.69 16.89 35.13
CA LYS A 316 1.32 18.18 35.74
C LYS A 316 1.73 19.36 34.86
N ARG A 317 2.92 19.36 34.26
CA ARG A 317 3.35 20.42 33.32
C ARG A 317 2.41 20.51 32.12
N ALA A 318 2.01 19.37 31.53
CA ALA A 318 1.06 19.36 30.43
C ALA A 318 -0.35 19.87 30.86
N GLU A 319 -0.82 19.47 32.04
CA GLU A 319 -2.11 19.95 32.57
C GLU A 319 -2.10 21.48 32.83
N GLU A 320 -0.97 22.03 33.30
CA GLU A 320 -0.76 23.47 33.47
C GLU A 320 -0.79 24.22 32.12
N VAL A 321 -0.17 23.66 31.08
CA VAL A 321 -0.20 24.23 29.72
C VAL A 321 -1.62 24.21 29.12
N LEU A 322 -2.38 23.12 29.32
CA LEU A 322 -3.80 23.07 28.93
C LEU A 322 -4.62 24.14 29.66
N LYS A 323 -4.34 24.38 30.95
CA LYS A 323 -4.98 25.44 31.76
C LYS A 323 -4.60 26.85 31.29
N GLU A 324 -3.37 27.07 30.84
CA GLU A 324 -2.93 28.33 30.23
C GLU A 324 -3.72 28.64 28.94
N LEU A 325 -3.96 27.63 28.09
CA LEU A 325 -4.87 27.73 26.92
C LEU A 325 -6.36 27.77 27.26
N GLY A 326 -6.74 27.74 28.55
CA GLY A 326 -8.11 27.91 29.02
C GLY A 326 -8.96 26.64 29.10
N ARG A 327 -8.35 25.44 29.00
CA ARG A 327 -9.00 24.15 29.31
C ARG A 327 -9.08 23.96 30.84
N PRO A 328 -10.06 23.22 31.38
CA PRO A 328 -10.09 22.90 32.82
C PRO A 328 -9.04 21.85 33.21
N GLY A 329 -8.61 21.03 32.26
CA GLY A 329 -7.70 19.89 32.37
C GLY A 329 -7.78 19.05 31.10
N PHE A 330 -7.33 17.79 31.15
CA PHE A 330 -7.50 16.80 30.08
C PHE A 330 -8.98 16.37 29.90
N ILE A 331 -9.32 15.87 28.71
CA ILE A 331 -10.55 15.12 28.43
C ILE A 331 -10.50 13.78 29.19
N SER A 332 -11.65 13.33 29.73
CA SER A 332 -11.71 12.07 30.46
C SER A 332 -11.50 10.85 29.56
N VAL A 333 -11.12 9.71 30.15
CA VAL A 333 -11.04 8.43 29.42
C VAL A 333 -12.42 8.04 28.87
N ASP A 334 -13.49 8.30 29.63
CA ASP A 334 -14.87 8.02 29.23
C ASP A 334 -15.26 8.80 27.98
N ASP A 335 -14.96 10.10 27.94
CA ASP A 335 -15.26 10.96 26.79
C ASP A 335 -14.35 10.63 25.59
N THR A 336 -13.09 10.30 25.83
CA THR A 336 -12.14 9.86 24.79
C THR A 336 -12.59 8.56 24.11
N ILE A 337 -13.26 7.67 24.83
CA ILE A 337 -13.87 6.47 24.25
C ILE A 337 -15.18 6.79 23.52
N ARG A 338 -16.00 7.74 24.02
CA ARG A 338 -17.20 8.21 23.30
C ARG A 338 -16.84 8.85 21.96
N ASP A 339 -15.91 9.81 21.97
CA ASP A 339 -15.36 10.47 20.80
C ASP A 339 -14.91 9.47 19.72
N PHE A 340 -14.23 8.39 20.13
CA PHE A 340 -13.79 7.31 19.24
C PHE A 340 -14.98 6.51 18.69
N VAL A 341 -15.89 6.01 19.54
CA VAL A 341 -17.02 5.17 19.09
C VAL A 341 -17.97 5.95 18.18
N ASP A 342 -18.29 7.19 18.52
CA ASP A 342 -19.23 8.04 17.79
C ASP A 342 -18.67 8.50 16.43
N THR A 343 -17.34 8.52 16.24
CA THR A 343 -16.71 8.86 14.95
C THR A 343 -16.25 7.66 14.13
N VAL A 344 -15.84 6.55 14.75
CA VAL A 344 -15.35 5.36 14.03
C VAL A 344 -16.48 4.39 13.69
N ILE A 345 -17.43 4.19 14.59
CA ILE A 345 -18.42 3.10 14.48
C ILE A 345 -19.75 3.62 13.95
N VAL A 346 -20.26 4.72 14.51
CA VAL A 346 -21.54 5.31 14.05
C VAL A 346 -21.45 5.86 12.62
N ILE A 347 -20.26 6.28 12.15
CA ILE A 347 -20.03 6.68 10.76
C ILE A 347 -20.01 5.47 9.82
N ASP A 348 -19.30 4.39 10.16
CA ASP A 348 -19.33 3.12 9.39
C ASP A 348 -20.77 2.60 9.25
N GLU A 349 -21.53 2.59 10.35
CA GLU A 349 -22.93 2.17 10.38
C GLU A 349 -23.84 3.08 9.55
N THR A 350 -23.66 4.40 9.64
CA THR A 350 -24.44 5.37 8.86
C THR A 350 -24.15 5.26 7.36
N LEU A 351 -22.90 4.99 6.96
CA LEU A 351 -22.53 4.76 5.57
C LEU A 351 -23.13 3.45 5.04
N GLN A 352 -23.05 2.36 5.81
CA GLN A 352 -23.66 1.07 5.45
C GLN A 352 -25.19 1.18 5.34
N ALA A 353 -25.85 1.93 6.23
CA ALA A 353 -27.30 2.12 6.21
C ALA A 353 -27.78 3.04 5.06
N LEU A 354 -27.03 4.10 4.74
CA LEU A 354 -27.40 5.04 3.66
C LEU A 354 -27.10 4.51 2.26
N SER A 355 -26.14 3.59 2.09
CA SER A 355 -25.88 2.90 0.82
C SER A 355 -25.18 1.55 1.05
N PRO A 356 -25.93 0.46 1.22
CA PRO A 356 -25.36 -0.89 1.34
C PRO A 356 -24.44 -1.22 0.16
N GLY A 357 -23.16 -1.46 0.45
CA GLY A 357 -22.11 -1.73 -0.56
C GLY A 357 -21.37 -0.51 -1.12
N TYR A 358 -21.57 0.69 -0.59
CA TYR A 358 -20.84 1.89 -1.04
C TYR A 358 -19.39 1.94 -0.54
N GLN A 359 -18.43 2.06 -1.47
CA GLN A 359 -17.00 2.27 -1.20
C GLN A 359 -16.44 3.48 -1.99
N GLY A 360 -17.24 4.54 -2.13
CA GLY A 360 -16.84 5.78 -2.79
C GLY A 360 -16.47 6.89 -1.79
N PRO A 361 -15.74 7.93 -2.22
CA PRO A 361 -15.45 9.09 -1.37
C PRO A 361 -16.75 9.82 -0.98
N ILE A 362 -16.78 10.38 0.23
CA ILE A 362 -17.97 10.99 0.85
C ILE A 362 -18.57 12.07 -0.06
N LYS A 363 -19.83 11.90 -0.46
CA LYS A 363 -20.62 12.98 -1.08
C LYS A 363 -20.73 14.14 -0.09
N THR A 364 -20.38 15.34 -0.54
CA THR A 364 -20.35 16.58 0.28
C THR A 364 -21.71 16.92 0.92
N GLU A 365 -22.78 16.35 0.36
CA GLU A 365 -24.19 16.42 0.77
C GLU A 365 -24.51 15.68 2.08
N ILE A 366 -23.64 14.79 2.59
CA ILE A 366 -23.87 14.03 3.85
C ILE A 366 -23.41 14.83 5.08
N VAL A 367 -22.40 15.69 4.94
CA VAL A 367 -21.83 16.53 6.03
C VAL A 367 -22.86 17.40 6.78
N PRO A 368 -23.94 17.94 6.18
CA PRO A 368 -25.02 18.61 6.92
C PRO A 368 -25.74 17.70 7.92
N PHE A 369 -25.94 16.42 7.62
CA PHE A 369 -26.71 15.50 8.47
C PHE A 369 -26.01 15.27 9.83
N LEU A 370 -24.68 15.17 9.81
CA LEU A 370 -23.83 15.12 11.01
C LEU A 370 -23.97 16.38 11.88
N ARG A 371 -24.14 17.56 11.28
CA ARG A 371 -24.24 18.84 12.02
C ARG A 371 -25.54 18.98 12.81
N THR A 372 -26.66 18.44 12.31
CA THR A 372 -27.97 18.55 13.00
C THR A 372 -27.96 17.83 14.35
N ARG A 373 -27.22 16.70 14.46
CA ARG A 373 -27.07 15.95 15.71
C ARG A 373 -26.05 16.61 16.65
N GLN A 374 -24.94 17.14 16.12
CA GLN A 374 -23.97 17.89 16.92
C GLN A 374 -24.57 19.15 17.56
N ALA A 375 -25.33 19.95 16.79
CA ALA A 375 -25.97 21.17 17.31
C ALA A 375 -27.06 20.89 18.38
N ALA A 376 -27.63 19.68 18.39
CA ALA A 376 -28.54 19.21 19.43
C ALA A 376 -27.80 18.80 20.71
N LEU A 377 -26.56 18.31 20.61
CA LEU A 377 -25.67 18.03 21.76
C LEU A 377 -25.08 19.32 22.33
N ASP A 378 -24.67 20.26 21.48
CA ASP A 378 -24.16 21.59 21.83
C ASP A 378 -25.26 22.60 22.25
N GLY A 379 -26.51 22.14 22.43
CA GLY A 379 -27.63 22.90 23.00
C GLY A 379 -28.05 24.16 22.23
N THR A 380 -27.61 24.34 20.98
CA THR A 380 -27.66 25.62 20.25
C THR A 380 -28.75 25.68 19.17
N ALA A 381 -29.92 25.10 19.47
CA ALA A 381 -31.09 25.15 18.61
C ALA A 381 -31.87 26.48 18.74
N ILE A 382 -31.54 27.49 17.92
CA ILE A 382 -32.43 28.63 17.64
C ILE A 382 -33.29 28.26 16.42
N ALA A 383 -34.61 28.32 16.57
CA ALA A 383 -35.55 27.73 15.62
C ALA A 383 -35.72 28.54 14.32
N ALA A 384 -35.34 27.94 13.18
CA ALA A 384 -35.76 28.38 11.84
C ALA A 384 -35.53 27.31 10.75
N THR A 385 -36.51 26.43 10.48
CA THR A 385 -36.80 25.83 9.14
C THR A 385 -38.05 24.92 9.19
N THR A 386 -39.24 25.51 9.05
CA THR A 386 -40.50 24.78 8.78
C THR A 386 -41.17 25.34 7.53
N ALA A 387 -40.43 25.43 6.42
CA ALA A 387 -40.84 26.18 5.24
C ALA A 387 -40.23 25.75 3.88
N GLU A 388 -39.82 24.48 3.67
CA GLU A 388 -39.18 24.09 2.39
C GLU A 388 -39.53 22.70 1.79
N GLU A 389 -40.42 21.92 2.41
CA GLU A 389 -40.81 20.58 1.91
C GLU A 389 -41.86 20.57 0.75
N SER A 390 -42.17 21.72 0.14
CA SER A 390 -43.30 21.85 -0.81
C SER A 390 -42.94 22.19 -2.26
N THR A 391 -41.66 22.32 -2.63
CA THR A 391 -41.26 23.00 -3.89
C THR A 391 -40.43 22.15 -4.86
N VAL A 392 -40.41 20.81 -4.72
CA VAL A 392 -39.59 19.90 -5.56
C VAL A 392 -40.41 19.06 -6.56
N GLN A 393 -41.72 18.90 -6.36
CA GLN A 393 -42.55 18.01 -7.19
C GLN A 393 -43.07 18.59 -8.53
N GLY A 394 -42.44 19.65 -9.06
CA GLY A 394 -42.99 20.36 -10.23
C GLY A 394 -42.02 21.24 -11.01
N LYS A 395 -40.93 20.67 -11.55
CA LYS A 395 -40.08 21.28 -12.61
C LYS A 395 -39.09 20.28 -13.23
N LEU A 396 -39.61 19.33 -14.03
CA LEU A 396 -38.80 18.42 -14.84
C LEU A 396 -39.48 18.03 -16.17
N GLN A 397 -40.08 19.02 -16.83
CA GLN A 397 -40.51 19.00 -18.22
C GLN A 397 -40.24 20.38 -18.81
N ASP A 398 -39.93 20.41 -20.11
CA ASP A 398 -39.42 21.55 -20.88
C ASP A 398 -38.07 22.06 -20.33
N ASP A 399 -36.97 22.01 -21.08
CA ASP A 399 -36.85 22.57 -22.42
C ASP A 399 -36.03 21.69 -23.39
N LYS A 400 -36.32 21.78 -24.70
CA LYS A 400 -35.62 20.99 -25.73
C LYS A 400 -35.50 21.67 -27.09
N SER A 401 -35.16 22.97 -27.11
CA SER A 401 -34.78 23.64 -28.35
C SER A 401 -33.78 24.78 -28.14
N LEU A 402 -32.63 24.72 -28.83
CA LEU A 402 -32.27 25.65 -29.91
C LEU A 402 -30.92 25.27 -30.54
N LEU A 403 -30.75 25.62 -31.82
CA LEU A 403 -29.55 25.36 -32.62
C LEU A 403 -29.23 26.59 -33.48
N SER A 404 -27.98 26.62 -33.96
CA SER A 404 -27.47 27.32 -35.14
C SER A 404 -26.96 28.77 -35.01
N ASN A 405 -25.78 28.95 -35.64
CA ASN A 405 -25.20 30.17 -36.23
C ASN A 405 -24.66 31.24 -35.24
N GLU A 406 -23.67 32.08 -35.58
CA GLU A 406 -23.07 32.41 -36.90
C GLU A 406 -21.52 32.26 -36.96
N VAL A 407 -20.96 32.44 -38.17
CA VAL A 407 -19.52 32.53 -38.51
C VAL A 407 -19.30 33.72 -39.44
N VAL A 408 -18.29 34.58 -39.19
CA VAL A 408 -17.69 35.48 -40.20
C VAL A 408 -16.18 35.70 -39.93
N ASP A 409 -15.39 35.79 -41.00
CA ASP A 409 -13.94 36.01 -41.08
C ASP A 409 -13.40 37.40 -40.66
N ALA A 410 -12.07 37.49 -40.46
CA ALA A 410 -11.13 38.32 -41.25
C ALA A 410 -9.75 38.41 -40.55
N SER A 411 -8.62 37.82 -40.98
CA SER A 411 -7.89 37.82 -42.27
C SER A 411 -6.94 39.02 -42.49
N THR A 412 -5.61 38.81 -42.38
CA THR A 412 -4.48 39.20 -43.29
C THR A 412 -3.14 38.92 -42.55
N ASP A 413 -2.07 38.31 -43.09
CA ASP A 413 -1.30 38.49 -44.35
C ASP A 413 -0.30 39.69 -44.25
N SER A 414 0.97 39.67 -44.69
CA SER A 414 1.72 38.74 -45.57
C SER A 414 3.27 38.81 -45.39
N SER A 415 3.99 37.77 -45.85
CA SER A 415 5.33 37.84 -46.54
C SER A 415 6.59 38.30 -45.74
N SER A 416 7.86 38.10 -46.17
CA SER A 416 8.54 37.08 -47.00
C SER A 416 10.09 37.26 -47.02
N ARG A 417 10.84 36.33 -47.65
CA ARG A 417 12.25 36.42 -48.14
C ARG A 417 13.41 36.35 -47.11
N LYS A 418 14.64 35.92 -47.46
CA LYS A 418 15.17 34.89 -48.44
C LYS A 418 16.71 34.76 -48.26
N ASN A 419 17.29 33.66 -48.80
CA ASN A 419 18.73 33.45 -49.14
C ASN A 419 19.76 33.32 -47.98
N ALA A 420 20.99 32.79 -48.15
CA ALA A 420 21.49 31.67 -48.99
C ALA A 420 23.00 31.36 -48.75
N SER A 421 23.39 30.08 -48.70
CA SER A 421 24.75 29.53 -49.02
C SER A 421 25.96 30.02 -48.17
N SER A 422 27.20 29.50 -48.23
CA SER A 422 27.90 28.53 -49.13
C SER A 422 29.20 27.98 -48.49
N THR A 423 29.63 26.73 -48.81
CA THR A 423 31.05 26.23 -48.96
C THR A 423 32.05 26.35 -47.77
N GLU A 424 33.21 25.67 -47.61
CA GLU A 424 33.91 24.43 -48.09
C GLU A 424 35.24 24.31 -47.25
N SER A 425 36.14 23.29 -47.30
CA SER A 425 36.14 21.84 -47.62
C SER A 425 37.48 21.20 -47.17
N ILE A 426 37.67 19.88 -47.38
CA ILE A 426 38.96 19.10 -47.27
C ILE A 426 39.48 18.86 -45.82
N GLY A 427 40.01 17.69 -45.41
CA GLY A 427 40.02 16.33 -46.01
C GLY A 427 41.27 15.48 -45.67
N LYS A 428 41.11 14.13 -45.58
CA LYS A 428 42.17 13.06 -45.57
C LYS A 428 43.17 13.09 -44.37
N ASN A 429 43.62 12.00 -43.71
CA ASN A 429 44.01 10.65 -44.19
C ASN A 429 43.99 9.59 -43.04
N ARG A 430 44.64 8.41 -43.20
CA ARG A 430 44.63 7.20 -42.31
C ARG A 430 46.04 6.51 -42.29
N PRO A 431 46.18 5.27 -41.76
CA PRO A 431 46.81 4.77 -40.49
C PRO A 431 48.37 4.54 -40.63
N PRO A 432 49.13 3.59 -40.02
CA PRO A 432 48.89 2.54 -38.98
C PRO A 432 50.00 2.35 -37.88
N GLU A 433 49.88 1.25 -37.08
CA GLU A 433 50.93 0.55 -36.27
C GLU A 433 51.67 1.37 -35.15
N SER A 434 52.42 0.82 -34.18
CA SER A 434 52.30 -0.35 -33.27
C SER A 434 53.18 -0.05 -32.00
N ASP A 435 53.59 -0.89 -31.02
CA ASP A 435 53.58 -2.35 -30.73
C ASP A 435 53.88 -2.63 -29.22
N ASP A 436 54.14 -3.90 -28.84
CA ASP A 436 54.80 -4.41 -27.58
C ASP A 436 54.08 -4.30 -26.20
N ALA A 437 54.47 -5.03 -25.13
CA ALA A 437 54.61 -6.49 -24.89
C ALA A 437 55.19 -6.81 -23.47
N LEU A 438 55.00 -8.07 -23.00
CA LEU A 438 55.63 -8.76 -21.83
C LEU A 438 55.06 -8.46 -20.41
N SER A 439 55.03 -9.40 -19.44
CA SER A 439 55.58 -10.78 -19.37
C SER A 439 54.72 -11.82 -18.61
N THR A 440 55.04 -13.09 -18.87
CA THR A 440 54.80 -14.39 -18.17
C THR A 440 54.71 -14.39 -16.61
N ILE A 441 54.18 -15.42 -15.92
CA ILE A 441 54.56 -16.86 -15.90
C ILE A 441 53.36 -17.81 -15.62
N ASP A 442 53.47 -19.06 -16.09
CA ASP A 442 52.56 -20.22 -15.91
C ASP A 442 53.29 -21.41 -15.24
N TYR A 443 52.54 -22.30 -14.57
CA TYR A 443 52.90 -23.69 -14.22
C TYR A 443 51.62 -24.48 -13.86
N GLY A 444 51.31 -25.58 -14.57
CA GLY A 444 50.06 -26.32 -14.42
C GLY A 444 50.16 -27.80 -14.00
N ALA A 445 49.00 -28.49 -14.04
CA ALA A 445 48.79 -29.95 -14.21
C ALA A 445 49.40 -30.94 -13.17
N ALA A 446 48.75 -32.02 -12.70
CA ALA A 446 47.40 -32.61 -12.86
C ALA A 446 47.14 -33.57 -11.62
N SER A 447 46.28 -34.61 -11.53
CA SER A 447 45.42 -35.35 -12.47
C SER A 447 44.30 -36.17 -11.76
N THR A 448 43.27 -36.56 -12.51
CA THR A 448 42.25 -37.61 -12.20
C THR A 448 42.87 -38.99 -11.89
N PRO A 449 42.24 -39.93 -11.12
CA PRO A 449 41.03 -40.67 -11.59
C PRO A 449 40.05 -41.36 -10.58
N ARG A 450 38.87 -41.76 -11.10
CA ARG A 450 38.00 -42.90 -10.67
C ARG A 450 37.32 -42.85 -9.27
N SER A 451 36.36 -43.73 -8.91
CA SER A 451 35.08 -44.18 -9.56
C SER A 451 34.41 -45.28 -8.69
N GLN A 452 33.06 -45.30 -8.58
CA GLN A 452 32.23 -46.42 -8.04
C GLN A 452 32.42 -46.75 -6.53
N VAL A 453 31.51 -47.39 -5.78
CA VAL A 453 30.02 -47.54 -5.78
C VAL A 453 29.59 -48.08 -4.37
N ASP A 454 28.29 -48.33 -4.13
CA ASP A 454 27.66 -49.09 -3.02
C ASP A 454 27.19 -48.39 -1.72
N THR A 455 25.86 -48.44 -1.54
CA THR A 455 25.06 -48.54 -0.30
C THR A 455 24.73 -50.03 -0.03
N PRO A 456 23.96 -50.48 1.00
CA PRO A 456 23.41 -49.80 2.21
C PRO A 456 23.74 -50.56 3.53
N GLN A 457 23.18 -50.15 4.68
CA GLN A 457 22.21 -50.98 5.47
C GLN A 457 21.81 -50.34 6.82
N ASP A 458 20.64 -50.78 7.30
CA ASP A 458 19.93 -50.33 8.50
C ASP A 458 20.56 -50.78 9.84
N THR A 459 20.18 -50.10 10.93
CA THR A 459 19.68 -50.74 12.15
C THR A 459 18.73 -49.79 12.88
N ALA A 460 17.73 -50.31 13.59
CA ALA A 460 16.70 -49.51 14.27
C ALA A 460 16.36 -50.05 15.67
N SER A 461 16.24 -49.14 16.63
CA SER A 461 15.55 -49.31 17.94
C SER A 461 15.43 -47.90 18.56
N ASP A 462 14.30 -47.19 18.63
CA ASP A 462 12.93 -47.48 19.10
C ASP A 462 12.71 -47.04 20.57
N ARG A 463 11.90 -45.96 20.72
CA ARG A 463 11.20 -45.45 21.94
C ARG A 463 12.04 -44.91 23.13
N ASP A 464 11.51 -44.02 23.98
CA ASP A 464 10.12 -43.55 24.15
C ASP A 464 9.99 -42.01 24.22
N ALA A 465 8.83 -41.49 23.81
CA ALA A 465 8.39 -40.13 24.10
C ALA A 465 6.85 -40.11 24.26
N THR A 466 6.36 -39.70 25.43
CA THR A 466 4.93 -39.64 25.73
C THR A 466 4.27 -38.45 25.05
N ALA A 467 3.25 -38.70 24.23
CA ALA A 467 2.39 -37.65 23.70
C ALA A 467 1.38 -37.16 24.75
N ASP A 468 1.05 -35.88 24.68
CA ASP A 468 -0.33 -35.40 24.87
C ASP A 468 -0.54 -34.14 24.00
N SER A 469 -1.79 -33.85 23.66
CA SER A 469 -2.16 -33.13 22.42
C SER A 469 -2.03 -31.60 22.45
N VAL A 470 -1.44 -31.03 21.39
CA VAL A 470 -1.69 -29.66 20.95
C VAL A 470 -2.62 -29.70 19.73
N THR A 471 -3.84 -29.20 19.88
CA THR A 471 -4.80 -28.97 18.78
C THR A 471 -4.34 -27.80 17.92
N THR A 472 -4.55 -27.86 16.59
CA THR A 472 -3.99 -26.87 15.63
C THR A 472 -5.07 -26.29 14.72
N GLU A 473 -4.80 -25.14 14.08
CA GLU A 473 -5.76 -24.37 13.26
C GLU A 473 -6.43 -25.14 12.10
N SER A 474 -5.87 -26.30 11.76
CA SER A 474 -6.49 -27.35 10.93
C SER A 474 -7.92 -27.69 11.37
N GLU A 475 -8.16 -27.77 12.69
CA GLU A 475 -9.45 -28.18 13.25
C GLU A 475 -10.49 -27.04 13.25
N ILE A 476 -10.05 -25.79 13.47
CA ILE A 476 -10.89 -24.59 13.35
C ILE A 476 -11.42 -24.43 11.91
N SER A 477 -10.57 -24.75 10.93
CA SER A 477 -10.93 -24.77 9.50
C SER A 477 -12.01 -25.83 9.18
N ARG A 478 -12.18 -26.84 10.04
CA ARG A 478 -13.22 -27.88 9.93
C ARG A 478 -14.52 -27.46 10.63
N GLU A 479 -14.44 -26.97 11.87
CA GLU A 479 -15.60 -26.47 12.60
C GLU A 479 -16.32 -25.32 11.87
N LEU A 480 -15.59 -24.44 11.17
CA LEU A 480 -16.18 -23.34 10.40
C LEU A 480 -17.02 -23.81 9.20
N LEU A 481 -16.73 -24.99 8.64
CA LEU A 481 -17.56 -25.61 7.61
C LEU A 481 -18.80 -26.27 8.23
N GLU A 482 -18.64 -26.98 9.34
CA GLU A 482 -19.73 -27.72 10.00
C GLU A 482 -20.75 -26.81 10.74
N LYS A 483 -20.32 -25.63 11.22
CA LYS A 483 -21.22 -24.67 11.90
C LYS A 483 -22.03 -23.78 10.94
N SER A 484 -21.78 -23.87 9.63
CA SER A 484 -22.58 -23.17 8.62
C SER A 484 -23.89 -23.92 8.35
N GLY A 485 -24.90 -23.71 9.21
CA GLY A 485 -26.22 -24.34 9.16
C GLY A 485 -27.11 -23.90 7.99
N ILE A 486 -26.60 -24.00 6.76
CA ILE A 486 -27.28 -23.71 5.50
C ILE A 486 -27.29 -25.00 4.69
N ASP A 487 -28.46 -25.63 4.57
CA ASP A 487 -28.65 -26.75 3.64
C ASP A 487 -28.42 -26.26 2.19
N ASN A 488 -27.23 -26.57 1.67
CA ASN A 488 -26.78 -26.32 0.30
C ASN A 488 -26.72 -24.82 -0.12
N PRO A 489 -25.65 -24.08 0.25
CA PRO A 489 -25.44 -22.72 -0.24
C PRO A 489 -25.17 -22.73 -1.76
N ALA A 490 -25.98 -21.99 -2.52
CA ALA A 490 -25.75 -21.80 -3.96
C ALA A 490 -24.36 -21.13 -4.20
N PRO A 491 -23.61 -21.54 -5.24
CA PRO A 491 -22.21 -21.16 -5.39
C PRO A 491 -22.04 -19.67 -5.67
N ILE A 492 -21.64 -18.92 -4.64
CA ILE A 492 -21.21 -17.52 -4.75
C ILE A 492 -19.88 -17.51 -5.50
N ALA A 493 -19.87 -16.99 -6.73
CA ALA A 493 -18.66 -16.89 -7.53
C ALA A 493 -17.66 -15.91 -6.85
N PRO A 494 -16.41 -16.33 -6.56
CA PRO A 494 -15.44 -15.47 -5.89
C PRO A 494 -15.02 -14.31 -6.81
N GLU A 495 -15.32 -13.09 -6.39
CA GLU A 495 -15.01 -11.87 -7.13
C GLU A 495 -13.53 -11.49 -7.00
N LEU A 496 -12.90 -11.09 -8.11
CA LEU A 496 -11.50 -10.69 -8.11
C LEU A 496 -11.36 -9.24 -7.62
N ILE A 497 -11.18 -9.08 -6.29
CA ILE A 497 -11.00 -7.79 -5.63
C ILE A 497 -9.54 -7.34 -5.74
N ILE A 498 -9.25 -6.46 -6.71
CA ILE A 498 -7.95 -5.81 -6.88
C ILE A 498 -7.94 -4.56 -6.00
N SER A 499 -7.16 -4.57 -4.91
CA SER A 499 -7.34 -3.56 -3.85
C SER A 499 -6.93 -2.14 -4.26
N ASN A 500 -7.67 -1.14 -3.78
CA ASN A 500 -7.35 0.29 -3.97
C ASN A 500 -6.00 0.70 -3.36
N TYR A 501 -5.40 -0.14 -2.52
CA TYR A 501 -4.01 0.00 -2.08
C TYR A 501 -3.03 -0.24 -3.23
N ARG A 502 -3.22 -1.29 -4.05
CA ARG A 502 -2.39 -1.58 -5.23
C ARG A 502 -2.48 -0.46 -6.28
N ARG A 503 -3.68 0.07 -6.51
CA ARG A 503 -3.91 1.21 -7.41
C ARG A 503 -3.17 2.47 -6.95
N ARG A 504 -3.10 2.69 -5.63
CA ARG A 504 -2.28 3.77 -5.05
C ARG A 504 -0.77 3.47 -5.19
N LEU A 505 -0.30 2.23 -4.96
CA LEU A 505 1.13 1.86 -5.08
C LEU A 505 1.73 1.95 -6.50
N LEU A 506 0.96 1.67 -7.57
CA LEU A 506 1.47 1.83 -8.95
C LEU A 506 1.40 3.28 -9.44
N LEU A 507 0.41 4.07 -9.00
CA LEU A 507 0.23 5.45 -9.48
C LEU A 507 0.94 6.51 -8.61
N ASN A 508 1.23 6.21 -7.33
CA ASN A 508 1.93 7.09 -6.40
C ASN A 508 3.13 6.40 -5.75
N GLU A 509 4.25 7.14 -5.66
CA GLU A 509 5.25 7.03 -4.59
C GLU A 509 5.89 5.66 -4.28
N ALA A 510 5.92 4.73 -5.24
CA ALA A 510 6.96 3.71 -5.23
C ALA A 510 8.35 4.39 -5.18
N ARG A 511 9.09 4.22 -4.07
CA ARG A 511 10.53 4.56 -4.04
C ARG A 511 11.19 3.74 -5.14
N ARG A 512 11.67 4.41 -6.20
CA ARG A 512 12.28 3.79 -7.39
C ARG A 512 13.68 3.24 -7.12
N THR A 513 13.86 2.61 -5.97
CA THR A 513 15.04 1.82 -5.60
C THR A 513 14.99 0.51 -6.39
N PRO A 514 15.98 0.20 -7.25
CA PRO A 514 16.07 -1.10 -7.90
C PRO A 514 16.11 -2.19 -6.81
N ASN A 515 15.30 -3.24 -6.94
CA ASN A 515 15.33 -4.34 -5.96
C ASN A 515 16.76 -4.91 -5.89
N THR A 516 17.32 -4.98 -4.68
CA THR A 516 18.67 -5.44 -4.39
C THR A 516 18.77 -6.96 -4.26
N ASP A 517 17.65 -7.65 -4.02
CA ASP A 517 17.58 -9.12 -3.88
C ASP A 517 18.09 -9.83 -5.16
N PRO A 518 19.19 -10.61 -5.08
CA PRO A 518 19.75 -11.32 -6.23
C PRO A 518 18.81 -12.37 -6.82
N VAL A 519 17.98 -13.02 -6.01
CA VAL A 519 17.03 -14.07 -6.41
C VAL A 519 15.84 -13.44 -7.13
N ALA A 520 15.19 -12.45 -6.52
CA ALA A 520 14.07 -11.73 -7.16
C ALA A 520 14.50 -11.07 -8.49
N ARG A 521 15.71 -10.50 -8.54
CA ARG A 521 16.33 -10.00 -9.78
C ARG A 521 16.54 -11.11 -10.82
N HIS A 522 17.03 -12.29 -10.42
CA HIS A 522 17.24 -13.40 -11.35
C HIS A 522 15.91 -13.90 -11.93
N THR A 523 14.93 -14.15 -11.06
CA THR A 523 13.56 -14.53 -11.43
C THR A 523 12.94 -13.50 -12.37
N MET A 524 13.01 -12.20 -12.07
CA MET A 524 12.54 -11.13 -12.96
C MET A 524 13.18 -11.23 -14.36
N TYR A 525 14.50 -11.42 -14.46
CA TYR A 525 15.15 -11.58 -15.77
C TYR A 525 14.75 -12.87 -16.50
N PHE A 526 14.48 -13.96 -15.78
CA PHE A 526 13.94 -15.20 -16.34
C PHE A 526 12.52 -14.99 -16.88
N VAL A 527 11.60 -14.43 -16.09
CA VAL A 527 10.23 -14.12 -16.50
C VAL A 527 10.21 -13.17 -17.71
N ILE A 528 10.97 -12.07 -17.69
CA ILE A 528 11.06 -11.14 -18.85
C ILE A 528 11.50 -11.87 -20.12
N ARG A 529 12.44 -12.83 -20.04
CA ARG A 529 12.88 -13.63 -21.20
C ARG A 529 11.78 -14.55 -21.70
N ALA A 530 11.06 -15.20 -20.79
CA ALA A 530 9.91 -16.06 -21.12
C ALA A 530 8.76 -15.25 -21.75
N LEU A 531 8.32 -14.15 -21.13
CA LEU A 531 7.31 -13.23 -21.67
C LEU A 531 7.66 -12.75 -23.09
N LYS A 532 8.91 -12.34 -23.33
CA LYS A 532 9.39 -11.89 -24.66
C LYS A 532 9.36 -12.96 -25.76
N SER A 533 9.16 -14.23 -25.43
CA SER A 533 8.94 -15.29 -26.41
C SER A 533 7.51 -15.28 -26.98
N TRP A 534 6.51 -14.92 -26.17
CA TRP A 534 5.10 -15.05 -26.56
C TRP A 534 4.68 -14.16 -27.75
N PRO A 535 5.16 -12.89 -27.88
CA PRO A 535 4.99 -12.13 -29.11
C PRO A 535 5.58 -12.82 -30.36
N ARG A 536 6.67 -13.58 -30.23
CA ARG A 536 7.24 -14.36 -31.35
C ARG A 536 6.37 -15.55 -31.73
N MET A 537 5.77 -16.21 -30.75
CA MET A 537 4.77 -17.27 -30.97
C MET A 537 3.55 -16.70 -31.72
N MET A 538 3.00 -15.57 -31.27
CA MET A 538 1.87 -14.88 -31.90
C MET A 538 2.19 -14.38 -33.32
N GLY A 539 3.43 -13.97 -33.58
CA GLY A 539 3.85 -13.57 -34.92
C GLY A 539 4.19 -14.73 -35.87
N SER A 540 4.23 -15.97 -35.37
CA SER A 540 4.38 -17.18 -36.19
C SER A 540 3.04 -17.60 -36.82
N HIS A 541 2.91 -18.88 -37.19
CA HIS A 541 1.61 -19.46 -37.58
C HIS A 541 0.87 -19.88 -36.30
N LEU A 542 -0.24 -19.18 -35.96
CA LEU A 542 -0.99 -19.37 -34.70
C LEU A 542 -1.23 -20.83 -34.31
N THR A 543 -1.46 -21.70 -35.29
CA THR A 543 -1.86 -23.09 -35.10
C THR A 543 -0.72 -24.02 -34.66
N SER A 544 0.55 -23.59 -34.76
CA SER A 544 1.71 -24.47 -34.54
C SER A 544 2.28 -24.38 -33.12
N GLN A 545 2.26 -23.20 -32.49
CA GLN A 545 2.71 -23.03 -31.10
C GLN A 545 2.04 -21.78 -30.52
N LEU A 546 1.05 -21.97 -29.63
CA LEU A 546 0.32 -20.87 -28.98
C LEU A 546 1.01 -20.46 -27.67
N PRO A 547 1.00 -19.16 -27.31
CA PRO A 547 1.30 -18.71 -25.96
C PRO A 547 0.50 -19.47 -24.88
N PRO A 548 1.08 -19.72 -23.69
CA PRO A 548 0.59 -20.72 -22.74
C PRO A 548 -0.75 -20.40 -22.05
N MET A 549 -1.36 -19.24 -22.35
CA MET A 549 -2.69 -18.83 -21.88
C MET A 549 -3.79 -18.89 -22.96
N ILE A 550 -3.45 -19.17 -24.23
CA ILE A 550 -4.41 -19.31 -25.34
C ILE A 550 -4.58 -20.80 -25.64
N HIS A 551 -5.78 -21.35 -25.39
CA HIS A 551 -6.05 -22.75 -25.73
C HIS A 551 -6.55 -22.89 -27.17
N ARG A 552 -6.11 -23.92 -27.90
CA ARG A 552 -6.51 -24.16 -29.30
C ARG A 552 -8.04 -24.31 -29.50
N LEU A 553 -8.79 -24.84 -28.53
CA LEU A 553 -10.27 -24.93 -28.59
C LEU A 553 -10.99 -23.57 -28.48
N GLN A 554 -10.28 -22.51 -28.07
CA GLN A 554 -10.74 -21.13 -28.13
C GLN A 554 -10.82 -20.63 -29.58
N LEU A 555 -10.02 -21.21 -30.48
CA LEU A 555 -9.92 -20.83 -31.90
C LEU A 555 -10.72 -21.75 -32.83
N ALA A 556 -11.48 -22.70 -32.28
CA ALA A 556 -12.22 -23.71 -33.06
C ALA A 556 -13.29 -23.11 -33.98
N ASP A 557 -13.92 -22.01 -33.55
CA ASP A 557 -14.94 -21.29 -34.33
C ASP A 557 -14.33 -20.17 -35.21
N GLY A 558 -13.00 -20.11 -35.31
CA GLY A 558 -12.23 -19.04 -35.95
C GLY A 558 -11.38 -18.23 -34.96
N ILE A 559 -10.57 -17.30 -35.47
CA ILE A 559 -9.70 -16.44 -34.65
C ILE A 559 -10.45 -15.13 -34.33
N PRO A 560 -10.72 -14.80 -33.05
CA PRO A 560 -11.36 -13.53 -32.68
C PRO A 560 -10.54 -12.31 -33.11
N ILE A 561 -11.24 -11.22 -33.45
CA ILE A 561 -10.64 -9.98 -34.00
C ILE A 561 -9.46 -9.44 -33.15
N PRO A 562 -9.53 -9.37 -31.80
CA PRO A 562 -8.39 -8.93 -31.00
C PRO A 562 -7.11 -9.75 -31.24
N LEU A 563 -7.23 -11.07 -31.30
CA LEU A 563 -6.09 -11.97 -31.53
C LEU A 563 -5.57 -11.87 -32.97
N ALA A 564 -6.46 -11.69 -33.96
CA ALA A 564 -6.07 -11.46 -35.35
C ALA A 564 -5.28 -10.14 -35.51
N ASN A 565 -5.73 -9.06 -34.86
CA ASN A 565 -5.01 -7.79 -34.79
C ASN A 565 -3.66 -7.97 -34.08
N CYS A 566 -3.66 -8.63 -32.92
CA CYS A 566 -2.46 -8.90 -32.13
C CYS A 566 -1.39 -9.67 -32.91
N CYS A 567 -1.77 -10.69 -33.68
CA CYS A 567 -0.85 -11.46 -34.52
C CYS A 567 -0.29 -10.64 -35.69
N THR A 568 -1.09 -9.72 -36.26
CA THR A 568 -0.63 -8.78 -37.28
C THR A 568 0.40 -7.80 -36.71
N LEU A 569 0.12 -7.22 -35.54
CA LEU A 569 1.03 -6.30 -34.83
C LEU A 569 2.31 -7.01 -34.34
N ALA A 570 2.20 -8.27 -33.89
CA ALA A 570 3.35 -9.10 -33.57
C ALA A 570 4.24 -9.37 -34.79
N LYS A 571 3.66 -9.61 -35.97
CA LYS A 571 4.40 -9.74 -37.23
C LYS A 571 5.10 -8.44 -37.63
N MET A 572 4.40 -7.31 -37.51
CA MET A 572 5.01 -5.98 -37.72
C MET A 572 6.20 -5.75 -36.78
N TRP A 573 6.07 -6.10 -35.49
CA TRP A 573 7.16 -5.99 -34.52
C TRP A 573 8.33 -6.96 -34.77
N ILE A 574 8.09 -8.19 -35.23
CA ILE A 574 9.18 -9.13 -35.57
C ILE A 574 9.96 -8.64 -36.81
N MET A 575 9.27 -8.03 -37.78
CA MET A 575 9.82 -7.68 -39.09
C MET A 575 10.25 -6.21 -39.24
N HIS A 576 10.12 -5.38 -38.19
CA HIS A 576 10.46 -3.96 -38.28
C HIS A 576 11.95 -3.72 -38.53
N SER A 577 12.25 -2.72 -39.36
CA SER A 577 13.56 -2.07 -39.41
C SER A 577 13.61 -0.89 -38.44
N GLU A 578 14.81 -0.44 -38.08
CA GLU A 578 15.02 0.69 -37.15
C GLU A 578 14.24 1.95 -37.57
N GLY A 579 14.29 2.33 -38.86
CA GLY A 579 13.53 3.45 -39.42
C GLY A 579 12.00 3.26 -39.50
N SER A 580 11.48 2.12 -39.05
CA SER A 580 10.03 1.83 -38.94
C SER A 580 9.56 1.60 -37.50
N ARG A 581 10.48 1.65 -36.53
CA ARG A 581 10.23 1.37 -35.10
C ARG A 581 9.07 2.16 -34.52
N ASP A 582 9.07 3.47 -34.71
CA ASP A 582 8.10 4.38 -34.09
C ASP A 582 6.69 4.22 -34.68
N LEU A 583 6.60 3.86 -35.97
CA LEU A 583 5.33 3.50 -36.62
C LEU A 583 4.73 2.24 -36.00
N VAL A 584 5.53 1.19 -35.80
CA VAL A 584 5.08 -0.05 -35.16
C VAL A 584 4.70 0.21 -33.70
N GLN A 585 5.52 0.94 -32.94
CA GLN A 585 5.24 1.30 -31.55
C GLN A 585 3.93 2.09 -31.42
N SER A 586 3.71 3.09 -32.29
CA SER A 586 2.48 3.88 -32.33
C SER A 586 1.25 3.03 -32.67
N THR A 587 1.39 2.09 -33.61
CA THR A 587 0.28 1.20 -34.01
C THR A 587 -0.08 0.22 -32.87
N VAL A 588 0.92 -0.37 -32.22
CA VAL A 588 0.73 -1.23 -31.03
C VAL A 588 0.07 -0.46 -29.88
N HIS A 589 0.55 0.75 -29.58
CA HIS A 589 -0.01 1.59 -28.51
C HIS A 589 -1.45 2.04 -28.81
N ASN A 590 -1.81 2.28 -30.08
CA ASN A 590 -3.18 2.59 -30.47
C ASN A 590 -4.13 1.38 -30.30
N GLU A 591 -3.71 0.16 -30.64
CA GLU A 591 -4.53 -1.04 -30.39
C GLU A 591 -4.65 -1.35 -28.89
N VAL A 592 -3.60 -1.16 -28.10
CA VAL A 592 -3.66 -1.23 -26.63
C VAL A 592 -4.72 -0.26 -26.08
N ARG A 593 -4.69 1.01 -26.50
CA ARG A 593 -5.71 2.00 -26.10
C ARG A 593 -7.11 1.57 -26.51
N ARG A 594 -7.27 1.04 -27.73
CA ARG A 594 -8.56 0.58 -28.24
C ARG A 594 -9.12 -0.60 -27.43
N LEU A 595 -8.28 -1.60 -27.10
CA LEU A 595 -8.66 -2.73 -26.24
C LEU A 595 -9.06 -2.25 -24.83
N LEU A 596 -8.35 -1.28 -24.25
CA LEU A 596 -8.69 -0.67 -22.96
C LEU A 596 -9.96 0.20 -22.99
N GLN A 597 -10.44 0.60 -24.17
CA GLN A 597 -11.65 1.42 -24.38
C GLN A 597 -12.87 0.62 -24.84
N ASP A 598 -12.69 -0.62 -25.32
CA ASP A 598 -13.77 -1.47 -25.88
C ASP A 598 -14.04 -2.75 -25.05
N TYR A 599 -13.27 -3.03 -24.00
CA TYR A 599 -13.38 -4.30 -23.25
C TYR A 599 -14.76 -4.54 -22.59
N ASP A 600 -15.51 -3.48 -22.33
CA ASP A 600 -16.87 -3.51 -21.77
C ASP A 600 -17.93 -3.98 -22.78
N LYS A 601 -17.67 -3.79 -24.08
CA LYS A 601 -18.58 -4.12 -25.20
C LYS A 601 -18.43 -5.57 -25.69
N TYR A 602 -17.31 -6.22 -25.35
CA TYR A 602 -17.00 -7.57 -25.81
C TYR A 602 -17.81 -8.65 -25.10
N ASN A 603 -18.20 -9.70 -25.86
CA ASN A 603 -18.72 -10.92 -25.26
C ASN A 603 -17.60 -11.69 -24.52
N ALA A 604 -17.95 -12.68 -23.69
CA ALA A 604 -16.97 -13.38 -22.84
C ALA A 604 -15.80 -14.05 -23.60
N MET A 605 -15.98 -14.45 -24.87
CA MET A 605 -14.92 -15.02 -25.70
C MET A 605 -14.04 -13.93 -26.34
N GLU A 606 -14.66 -12.84 -26.80
CA GLU A 606 -13.95 -11.66 -27.31
C GLU A 606 -13.14 -10.97 -26.21
N LEU A 607 -13.67 -10.92 -24.99
CA LEU A 607 -13.00 -10.35 -23.82
C LEU A 607 -11.79 -11.18 -23.39
N LEU A 608 -11.89 -12.52 -23.42
CA LEU A 608 -10.74 -13.40 -23.22
C LEU A 608 -9.67 -13.14 -24.28
N ALA A 609 -10.07 -13.10 -25.56
CA ALA A 609 -9.17 -12.76 -26.67
C ALA A 609 -8.56 -11.36 -26.53
N ALA A 610 -9.31 -10.37 -26.03
CA ALA A 610 -8.86 -9.00 -25.80
C ALA A 610 -7.84 -8.91 -24.66
N ALA A 611 -8.07 -9.60 -23.55
CA ALA A 611 -7.13 -9.66 -22.42
C ALA A 611 -5.81 -10.35 -22.80
N GLN A 612 -5.88 -11.46 -23.55
CA GLN A 612 -4.72 -12.15 -24.11
C GLN A 612 -3.95 -11.26 -25.10
N SER A 613 -4.66 -10.51 -25.95
CA SER A 613 -4.06 -9.57 -26.90
C SER A 613 -3.39 -8.41 -26.20
N LEU A 614 -4.06 -7.81 -25.22
CA LEU A 614 -3.55 -6.71 -24.39
C LEU A 614 -2.23 -7.11 -23.71
N LEU A 615 -2.18 -8.30 -23.10
CA LEU A 615 -0.97 -8.86 -22.51
C LEU A 615 0.21 -8.93 -23.50
N ILE A 616 -0.01 -9.52 -24.68
CA ILE A 616 1.04 -9.65 -25.71
C ILE A 616 1.51 -8.27 -26.21
N LEU A 617 0.59 -7.33 -26.41
CA LEU A 617 0.92 -5.98 -26.88
C LEU A 617 1.65 -5.15 -25.81
N LEU A 618 1.30 -5.30 -24.52
CA LEU A 618 2.03 -4.68 -23.41
C LEU A 618 3.44 -5.26 -23.25
N ILE A 619 3.64 -6.58 -23.46
CA ILE A 619 4.99 -7.18 -23.52
C ILE A 619 5.82 -6.56 -24.66
N ILE A 620 5.21 -6.30 -25.83
CA ILE A 620 5.88 -5.61 -26.94
C ILE A 620 6.28 -4.18 -26.55
N LEU A 621 5.38 -3.41 -25.92
CA LEU A 621 5.67 -2.03 -25.49
C LEU A 621 6.75 -1.96 -24.41
N PHE A 622 6.59 -2.69 -23.31
CA PHE A 622 7.47 -2.56 -22.14
C PHE A 622 8.83 -3.24 -22.34
N PHE A 623 8.90 -4.35 -23.09
CA PHE A 623 10.10 -5.18 -23.19
C PHE A 623 10.55 -5.47 -24.64
N GLY A 624 9.74 -5.17 -25.65
CA GLY A 624 9.98 -5.56 -27.04
C GLY A 624 10.68 -4.52 -27.93
N ILE A 625 10.44 -3.22 -27.71
CA ILE A 625 10.83 -2.16 -28.66
C ILE A 625 12.10 -1.41 -28.20
N GLY A 626 13.25 -2.03 -28.47
CA GLY A 626 14.60 -1.47 -28.22
C GLY A 626 15.03 -1.49 -26.75
N ASN A 627 15.99 -0.64 -26.39
CA ASN A 627 16.36 -0.43 -24.99
C ASN A 627 15.24 0.32 -24.27
N SER A 628 14.43 -0.39 -23.48
CA SER A 628 13.54 0.24 -22.50
C SER A 628 14.36 1.14 -21.56
N PRO A 629 13.89 2.35 -21.22
CA PRO A 629 14.63 3.29 -20.39
C PRO A 629 14.98 2.71 -19.00
N ALA A 630 15.96 3.31 -18.32
CA ALA A 630 16.35 2.87 -16.97
C ALA A 630 15.28 3.15 -15.88
N LEU A 631 14.26 3.95 -16.21
CA LEU A 631 13.14 4.33 -15.36
C LEU A 631 11.84 4.20 -16.15
N ALA A 632 10.77 3.72 -15.51
CA ALA A 632 9.44 3.66 -16.12
C ALA A 632 8.88 5.06 -16.44
N HIS A 633 8.14 5.19 -17.54
CA HIS A 633 7.35 6.39 -17.80
C HIS A 633 6.02 6.32 -17.02
N PRO A 634 5.46 7.43 -16.50
CA PRO A 634 4.20 7.39 -15.73
C PRO A 634 3.01 6.77 -16.49
N ILE A 635 3.00 6.90 -17.83
CA ILE A 635 1.98 6.27 -18.70
C ILE A 635 2.07 4.74 -18.64
N ASP A 636 3.24 4.15 -18.46
CA ASP A 636 3.42 2.69 -18.40
C ASP A 636 2.75 2.10 -17.15
N ALA A 637 2.83 2.81 -16.01
CA ALA A 637 2.13 2.47 -14.77
C ALA A 637 0.61 2.59 -14.92
N GLN A 638 0.13 3.64 -15.61
CA GLN A 638 -1.30 3.80 -15.90
C GLN A 638 -1.83 2.64 -16.76
N LEU A 639 -1.08 2.20 -17.78
CA LEU A 639 -1.46 1.05 -18.62
C LEU A 639 -1.61 -0.25 -17.81
N LEU A 640 -0.81 -0.48 -16.77
CA LEU A 640 -0.98 -1.63 -15.86
C LEU A 640 -2.23 -1.50 -14.98
N VAL A 641 -2.58 -0.29 -14.53
CA VAL A 641 -3.82 -0.05 -13.77
C VAL A 641 -5.07 -0.17 -14.67
N ASP A 642 -5.00 0.28 -15.92
CA ASP A 642 -6.10 0.15 -16.86
C ASP A 642 -6.33 -1.32 -17.26
N MET A 643 -5.24 -2.08 -17.41
CA MET A 643 -5.24 -3.54 -17.61
C MET A 643 -5.96 -4.29 -16.48
N TRP A 644 -5.91 -3.82 -15.24
CA TRP A 644 -6.65 -4.43 -14.13
C TRP A 644 -8.17 -4.35 -14.28
N ASN A 645 -8.70 -3.29 -14.91
CA ASN A 645 -10.13 -3.20 -15.18
C ASN A 645 -10.58 -4.35 -16.12
N VAL A 646 -9.72 -4.69 -17.09
CA VAL A 646 -9.91 -5.85 -17.99
C VAL A 646 -9.73 -7.18 -17.23
N LYS A 647 -8.72 -7.30 -16.35
CA LYS A 647 -8.49 -8.48 -15.48
C LYS A 647 -9.71 -8.81 -14.62
N HIS A 648 -10.27 -7.80 -13.95
CA HIS A 648 -11.48 -7.92 -13.12
C HIS A 648 -12.73 -8.22 -13.97
N LYS A 649 -12.95 -7.51 -15.09
CA LYS A 649 -14.07 -7.79 -15.98
C LYS A 649 -14.01 -9.20 -16.57
N LEU A 650 -12.82 -9.71 -16.91
CA LEU A 650 -12.64 -11.10 -17.36
C LEU A 650 -13.01 -12.10 -16.25
N ALA A 651 -12.58 -11.86 -15.01
CA ALA A 651 -12.97 -12.67 -13.85
C ALA A 651 -14.49 -12.72 -13.64
N SER A 652 -15.19 -11.57 -13.80
CA SER A 652 -16.66 -11.50 -13.69
C SER A 652 -17.42 -12.35 -14.71
N THR A 653 -16.75 -12.89 -15.74
CA THR A 653 -17.36 -13.85 -16.69
C THR A 653 -17.31 -15.31 -16.21
N GLY A 654 -16.88 -15.57 -14.98
CA GLY A 654 -16.78 -16.91 -14.38
C GLY A 654 -15.42 -17.59 -14.60
N LEU A 655 -14.80 -18.05 -13.51
CA LEU A 655 -13.47 -18.68 -13.45
C LEU A 655 -13.48 -20.16 -13.02
N PHE A 656 -14.66 -20.72 -12.76
CA PHE A 656 -14.88 -22.10 -12.33
C PHE A 656 -16.01 -22.74 -13.13
N LEU A 657 -15.99 -24.05 -13.26
CA LEU A 657 -17.14 -24.87 -13.64
C LEU A 657 -17.68 -25.62 -12.42
N GLU A 658 -18.99 -25.82 -12.39
CA GLU A 658 -19.67 -26.59 -11.32
C GLU A 658 -19.06 -27.99 -11.17
N GLN A 659 -18.67 -28.63 -12.27
CA GLN A 659 -18.07 -29.96 -12.25
C GLN A 659 -16.69 -29.97 -11.58
N GLU A 660 -15.90 -28.89 -11.70
CA GLU A 660 -14.62 -28.76 -10.99
C GLU A 660 -14.84 -28.60 -9.48
N SER A 661 -15.86 -27.83 -9.07
CA SER A 661 -16.25 -27.70 -7.65
C SER A 661 -16.78 -29.01 -7.06
N ASN A 662 -17.51 -29.80 -7.85
CA ASN A 662 -18.08 -31.09 -7.46
C ASN A 662 -17.09 -32.28 -7.63
N HIS A 663 -15.83 -32.03 -8.00
CA HIS A 663 -14.80 -33.03 -8.30
C HIS A 663 -15.24 -34.11 -9.31
N THR A 664 -15.86 -33.65 -10.40
CA THR A 664 -16.35 -34.45 -11.53
C THR A 664 -15.75 -33.96 -12.85
N MET A 665 -15.94 -34.71 -13.95
CA MET A 665 -15.36 -34.36 -15.24
C MET A 665 -16.18 -33.27 -15.96
N PRO A 666 -15.65 -32.05 -16.18
CA PRO A 666 -16.33 -31.00 -16.94
C PRO A 666 -16.34 -31.30 -18.45
N PRO A 667 -17.20 -30.60 -19.23
CA PRO A 667 -17.10 -30.57 -20.69
C PRO A 667 -15.74 -30.00 -21.12
N TRP A 668 -14.98 -30.74 -21.94
CA TRP A 668 -13.58 -30.40 -22.24
C TRP A 668 -13.39 -28.99 -22.80
N ARG A 669 -14.25 -28.58 -23.74
CA ARG A 669 -14.18 -27.24 -24.35
C ARG A 669 -14.38 -26.14 -23.31
N GLU A 670 -15.34 -26.29 -22.42
CA GLU A 670 -15.63 -25.32 -21.37
C GLU A 670 -14.48 -25.25 -20.37
N TRP A 671 -13.98 -26.41 -19.92
CA TRP A 671 -12.82 -26.49 -19.02
C TRP A 671 -11.60 -25.79 -19.60
N ALA A 672 -11.34 -26.00 -20.89
CA ALA A 672 -10.23 -25.36 -21.59
C ALA A 672 -10.40 -23.83 -21.69
N ILE A 673 -11.62 -23.33 -21.93
CA ILE A 673 -11.91 -21.89 -21.97
C ILE A 673 -11.75 -21.27 -20.58
N VAL A 674 -12.28 -21.89 -19.53
CA VAL A 674 -12.19 -21.39 -18.16
C VAL A 674 -10.76 -21.49 -17.61
N SER A 675 -10.00 -22.53 -18.00
CA SER A 675 -8.56 -22.65 -17.74
C SER A 675 -7.76 -21.59 -18.50
N ALA A 676 -8.14 -21.24 -19.73
CA ALA A 676 -7.54 -20.13 -20.49
C ALA A 676 -7.80 -18.77 -19.81
N LYS A 677 -8.97 -18.54 -19.21
CA LYS A 677 -9.22 -17.34 -18.37
C LYS A 677 -8.29 -17.31 -17.16
N ARG A 678 -8.22 -18.39 -16.38
CA ARG A 678 -7.32 -18.53 -15.21
C ARG A 678 -5.86 -18.25 -15.60
N ARG A 679 -5.35 -18.95 -16.62
CA ARG A 679 -4.00 -18.76 -17.17
C ARG A 679 -3.79 -17.34 -17.69
N THR A 680 -4.79 -16.68 -18.28
CA THR A 680 -4.67 -15.28 -18.73
C THR A 680 -4.57 -14.32 -17.54
N ILE A 681 -5.35 -14.51 -16.48
CA ILE A 681 -5.28 -13.68 -15.26
C ILE A 681 -3.93 -13.81 -14.55
N VAL A 682 -3.39 -15.04 -14.48
CA VAL A 682 -2.04 -15.30 -13.95
C VAL A 682 -0.96 -14.73 -14.90
N ALA A 683 -1.14 -14.80 -16.22
CA ALA A 683 -0.17 -14.26 -17.17
C ALA A 683 -0.12 -12.71 -17.20
N LEU A 684 -1.24 -12.05 -16.91
CA LEU A 684 -1.29 -10.60 -16.64
C LEU A 684 -0.54 -10.25 -15.34
N HIS A 685 -0.54 -11.15 -14.35
CA HIS A 685 0.23 -10.99 -13.12
C HIS A 685 1.74 -11.17 -13.33
N HIS A 686 2.16 -12.15 -14.14
CA HIS A 686 3.58 -12.30 -14.53
C HIS A 686 4.16 -11.04 -15.19
N LEU A 687 3.35 -10.37 -16.03
CA LEU A 687 3.70 -9.07 -16.63
C LEU A 687 3.87 -7.97 -15.57
N GLU A 688 2.94 -7.89 -14.62
CA GLU A 688 2.92 -6.92 -13.51
C GLU A 688 4.12 -7.11 -12.55
N PHE A 689 4.41 -8.36 -12.17
CA PHE A 689 5.58 -8.76 -11.38
C PHE A 689 6.90 -8.37 -12.07
N ALA A 690 7.05 -8.80 -13.34
CA ALA A 690 8.24 -8.56 -14.13
C ALA A 690 8.51 -7.07 -14.38
N TRP A 691 7.46 -6.28 -14.63
CA TRP A 691 7.55 -4.84 -14.82
C TRP A 691 7.90 -4.13 -13.50
N SER A 692 7.24 -4.50 -12.40
CA SER A 692 7.41 -3.82 -11.10
C SER A 692 8.84 -3.97 -10.59
N LEU A 693 9.36 -5.21 -10.58
CA LEU A 693 10.75 -5.49 -10.21
C LEU A 693 11.77 -4.79 -11.15
N ARG A 694 11.44 -4.65 -12.45
CA ARG A 694 12.33 -4.02 -13.43
C ARG A 694 12.52 -2.52 -13.20
N PHE A 695 11.50 -1.84 -12.68
CA PHE A 695 11.50 -0.38 -12.54
C PHE A 695 11.49 0.12 -11.08
N GLY A 696 11.65 -0.78 -10.10
CA GLY A 696 11.72 -0.43 -8.69
C GLY A 696 10.37 -0.09 -8.07
N TYR A 697 9.30 -0.78 -8.48
CA TYR A 697 8.00 -0.75 -7.82
C TYR A 697 7.87 -1.97 -6.88
N PRO A 698 7.09 -1.87 -5.79
CA PRO A 698 6.85 -2.99 -4.87
C PRO A 698 6.36 -4.25 -5.59
N ILE A 699 6.77 -5.42 -5.13
CA ILE A 699 6.23 -6.68 -5.64
C ILE A 699 4.78 -6.80 -5.18
N LEU A 700 3.85 -6.79 -6.14
CA LEU A 700 2.45 -7.14 -5.88
C LEU A 700 2.33 -8.66 -6.07
N THR A 701 1.89 -9.37 -5.02
CA THR A 701 1.75 -10.83 -4.98
C THR A 701 0.40 -11.30 -5.52
N CYS A 702 0.20 -12.61 -5.78
CA CYS A 702 -1.07 -13.15 -6.27
C CYS A 702 -2.03 -13.66 -5.17
N PHE A 703 -1.96 -13.16 -3.93
CA PHE A 703 -2.88 -13.59 -2.85
C PHE A 703 -4.38 -13.43 -3.20
N GLU A 704 -4.74 -12.43 -4.00
CA GLU A 704 -6.11 -12.24 -4.56
C GLU A 704 -6.59 -13.41 -5.45
N LEU A 705 -5.67 -14.25 -5.93
CA LEU A 705 -5.94 -15.48 -6.69
C LEU A 705 -5.93 -16.73 -5.80
N GLY A 706 -5.60 -16.62 -4.51
CA GLY A 706 -5.39 -17.73 -3.58
C GLY A 706 -6.45 -18.83 -3.61
N PRO A 707 -7.76 -18.51 -3.56
CA PRO A 707 -8.84 -19.50 -3.63
C PRO A 707 -8.96 -20.24 -4.96
N PHE A 708 -8.26 -19.81 -6.01
CA PHE A 708 -8.34 -20.41 -7.34
C PHE A 708 -7.40 -21.63 -7.44
N PRO A 709 -7.72 -22.62 -8.29
CA PRO A 709 -6.78 -23.69 -8.61
C PRO A 709 -5.53 -23.11 -9.28
N ALA A 710 -4.37 -23.69 -8.96
CA ALA A 710 -3.12 -23.44 -9.66
C ALA A 710 -3.23 -23.86 -11.16
N PRO A 711 -2.29 -23.46 -12.03
CA PRO A 711 -2.25 -23.92 -13.41
C PRO A 711 -2.39 -25.45 -13.51
N ALA A 712 -3.43 -25.90 -14.22
CA ALA A 712 -3.75 -27.32 -14.36
C ALA A 712 -2.68 -28.06 -15.18
N ALA A 713 -2.52 -29.36 -14.88
CA ALA A 713 -1.50 -30.26 -15.38
C ALA A 713 -1.22 -30.12 -16.89
N GLY A 714 0.07 -30.09 -17.25
CA GLY A 714 0.53 -29.84 -18.61
C GLY A 714 -0.05 -30.82 -19.63
N TYR A 715 -0.15 -32.11 -19.29
CA TYR A 715 -0.73 -33.12 -20.18
C TYR A 715 -2.23 -32.92 -20.44
N LEU A 716 -3.00 -32.38 -19.48
CA LEU A 716 -4.40 -32.01 -19.68
C LEU A 716 -4.52 -30.76 -20.58
N TRP A 717 -3.67 -29.77 -20.36
CA TRP A 717 -3.66 -28.53 -21.14
C TRP A 717 -3.17 -28.72 -22.59
N GLN A 718 -2.24 -29.65 -22.81
CA GLN A 718 -1.67 -29.94 -24.13
C GLN A 718 -2.44 -31.03 -24.92
N SER A 719 -3.41 -31.72 -24.30
CA SER A 719 -4.16 -32.84 -24.89
C SER A 719 -4.73 -32.52 -26.29
N ASP A 720 -4.55 -33.43 -27.26
CA ASP A 720 -4.88 -33.18 -28.66
C ASP A 720 -6.30 -33.64 -29.09
N ARG A 721 -6.88 -34.63 -28.38
CA ARG A 721 -8.18 -35.26 -28.67
C ARG A 721 -9.03 -35.40 -27.40
N GLU A 722 -10.35 -35.34 -27.55
CA GLU A 722 -11.26 -35.34 -26.39
C GLU A 722 -11.28 -36.67 -25.65
N GLU A 723 -11.28 -37.80 -26.37
CA GLU A 723 -11.26 -39.14 -25.78
C GLU A 723 -10.02 -39.35 -24.88
N GLU A 724 -8.88 -38.80 -25.29
CA GLU A 724 -7.63 -38.85 -24.54
C GLU A 724 -7.66 -37.91 -23.34
N TRP A 725 -8.12 -36.66 -23.51
CA TRP A 725 -8.31 -35.74 -22.39
C TRP A 725 -9.29 -36.31 -21.35
N GLN A 726 -10.43 -36.88 -21.77
CA GLN A 726 -11.40 -37.50 -20.86
C GLN A 726 -10.80 -38.70 -20.12
N ARG A 727 -9.89 -39.47 -20.74
CA ARG A 727 -9.16 -40.54 -20.05
C ARG A 727 -8.21 -39.95 -19.01
N LEU A 728 -7.35 -39.02 -19.43
CA LEU A 728 -6.36 -38.37 -18.57
C LEU A 728 -7.02 -37.64 -17.40
N TYR A 729 -8.15 -36.94 -17.60
CA TYR A 729 -8.89 -36.26 -16.54
C TYR A 729 -9.53 -37.24 -15.55
N LYS A 730 -10.02 -38.41 -16.02
CA LYS A 730 -10.51 -39.48 -15.14
C LYS A 730 -9.39 -40.12 -14.31
N ASP A 731 -8.15 -40.12 -14.81
CA ASP A 731 -6.99 -40.58 -14.05
C ASP A 731 -6.54 -39.51 -13.04
N TRP A 732 -6.45 -38.24 -13.47
CA TRP A 732 -6.17 -37.07 -12.63
C TRP A 732 -7.16 -36.91 -11.46
N LEU A 733 -8.47 -37.12 -11.68
CA LEU A 733 -9.50 -37.07 -10.62
C LEU A 733 -9.26 -38.12 -9.49
N LYS A 734 -8.63 -39.26 -9.80
CA LYS A 734 -8.29 -40.29 -8.77
C LYS A 734 -7.04 -39.90 -7.99
N GLN A 735 -6.07 -39.30 -8.69
CA GLN A 735 -4.79 -38.85 -8.16
C GLN A 735 -4.97 -37.63 -7.24
N TRP A 736 -5.84 -36.71 -7.62
CA TRP A 736 -6.24 -35.52 -6.86
C TRP A 736 -7.56 -35.72 -6.11
N ALA A 737 -7.74 -36.85 -5.42
CA ALA A 737 -9.01 -37.20 -4.77
C ALA A 737 -9.51 -36.17 -3.72
N GLU A 738 -8.62 -35.33 -3.19
CA GLU A 738 -8.91 -34.24 -2.25
C GLU A 738 -9.19 -32.88 -2.95
N GLY A 739 -9.30 -32.88 -4.28
CA GLY A 739 -9.44 -31.68 -5.10
C GLY A 739 -8.11 -31.05 -5.52
N SER A 740 -8.19 -30.22 -6.58
CA SER A 740 -7.05 -29.54 -7.21
C SER A 740 -6.19 -28.72 -6.24
N TYR A 741 -4.88 -28.76 -6.46
CA TYR A 741 -3.92 -27.84 -5.85
C TYR A 741 -4.30 -26.36 -6.10
N LYS A 742 -4.28 -25.55 -5.04
CA LYS A 742 -4.74 -24.14 -5.02
C LYS A 742 -3.57 -23.17 -5.04
N MET A 743 -3.82 -21.95 -5.52
CA MET A 743 -2.85 -20.85 -5.47
C MET A 743 -2.41 -20.52 -4.04
N THR A 744 -3.25 -20.74 -3.01
CA THR A 744 -2.82 -20.64 -1.60
C THR A 744 -1.78 -21.67 -1.16
N GLU A 745 -1.74 -22.85 -1.79
CA GLU A 745 -0.80 -23.90 -1.41
C GLU A 745 0.63 -23.55 -1.88
N LEU A 746 0.77 -22.93 -3.07
CA LEU A 746 2.05 -22.42 -3.60
C LEU A 746 2.80 -21.51 -2.62
N PHE A 747 2.09 -20.62 -1.92
CA PHE A 747 2.74 -19.68 -0.98
C PHE A 747 3.32 -20.37 0.27
N ARG A 748 2.90 -21.61 0.58
CA ARG A 748 3.42 -22.38 1.72
C ARG A 748 4.81 -22.97 1.44
N VAL A 749 5.18 -23.13 0.17
CA VAL A 749 6.46 -23.72 -0.25
C VAL A 749 7.66 -22.89 0.23
N ASN A 750 7.51 -21.57 0.41
CA ASN A 750 8.55 -20.71 0.97
C ASN A 750 8.62 -20.71 2.51
N GLY A 751 7.80 -21.49 3.21
CA GLY A 751 7.63 -21.42 4.67
C GLY A 751 8.90 -21.71 5.48
N SER A 752 9.82 -22.52 4.95
CA SER A 752 11.06 -22.92 5.63
C SER A 752 12.31 -22.59 4.82
N LYS A 753 12.95 -21.45 5.10
CA LYS A 753 14.26 -21.08 4.53
C LYS A 753 15.43 -22.02 4.90
N GLU A 754 15.18 -23.02 5.75
CA GLU A 754 16.18 -23.95 6.30
C GLU A 754 15.98 -25.40 5.81
N SER A 755 15.02 -25.67 4.92
CA SER A 755 14.78 -27.01 4.35
C SER A 755 14.37 -26.93 2.88
N ASP A 756 14.80 -27.91 2.10
CA ASP A 756 14.40 -28.19 0.72
C ASP A 756 13.18 -29.13 0.62
N ALA A 757 12.60 -29.53 1.76
CA ALA A 757 11.45 -30.42 1.81
C ALA A 757 10.17 -29.74 1.29
N LEU A 758 9.51 -30.42 0.35
CA LEU A 758 8.17 -30.09 -0.13
C LEU A 758 7.14 -30.99 0.55
N ASP A 759 5.90 -30.51 0.70
CA ASP A 759 4.79 -31.41 1.02
C ASP A 759 4.37 -32.23 -0.22
N ALA A 760 3.80 -33.41 0.00
CA ALA A 760 3.47 -34.35 -1.06
C ALA A 760 2.46 -33.81 -2.10
N ARG A 761 1.63 -32.80 -1.78
CA ARG A 761 0.73 -32.16 -2.76
C ARG A 761 1.49 -31.14 -3.61
N SER A 762 2.42 -30.41 -3.02
CA SER A 762 3.35 -29.53 -3.74
C SER A 762 4.28 -30.31 -4.68
N GLU A 763 4.86 -31.44 -4.23
CA GLU A 763 5.62 -32.36 -5.10
C GLU A 763 4.77 -32.88 -6.27
N LEU A 764 3.55 -33.34 -5.96
CA LEU A 764 2.60 -33.87 -6.95
C LEU A 764 2.22 -32.83 -8.00
N TRP A 765 1.97 -31.58 -7.61
CA TRP A 765 1.68 -30.51 -8.57
C TRP A 765 2.90 -30.15 -9.43
N LEU A 766 4.10 -30.07 -8.84
CA LEU A 766 5.34 -29.80 -9.59
C LEU A 766 5.68 -30.92 -10.59
N ALA A 767 5.36 -32.18 -10.28
CA ALA A 767 5.51 -33.30 -11.20
C ALA A 767 4.54 -33.24 -12.42
N GLU A 768 3.46 -32.46 -12.33
CA GLU A 768 2.48 -32.28 -13.41
C GLU A 768 2.52 -30.90 -14.08
N ALA A 769 3.30 -29.96 -13.55
CA ALA A 769 3.38 -28.58 -14.02
C ALA A 769 3.99 -28.46 -15.43
N ASP A 770 3.45 -27.54 -16.24
CA ASP A 770 4.04 -27.14 -17.52
C ASP A 770 5.00 -25.95 -17.34
N GLU A 771 5.56 -25.45 -18.44
CA GLU A 771 6.48 -24.30 -18.43
C GLU A 771 5.86 -23.02 -17.87
N PHE A 772 4.52 -22.94 -17.83
CA PHE A 772 3.77 -21.84 -17.23
C PHE A 772 3.63 -22.01 -15.71
N GLY A 773 3.29 -23.23 -15.25
CA GLY A 773 3.34 -23.58 -13.81
C GLY A 773 4.73 -23.39 -13.22
N MET A 774 5.78 -23.84 -13.92
CA MET A 774 7.17 -23.64 -13.48
C MET A 774 7.61 -22.17 -13.46
N MET A 775 7.02 -21.31 -14.29
CA MET A 775 7.28 -19.87 -14.23
C MET A 775 6.63 -19.23 -13.00
N LEU A 776 5.41 -19.64 -12.65
CA LEU A 776 4.73 -19.23 -11.42
C LEU A 776 5.48 -19.71 -10.17
N MET A 777 6.03 -20.93 -10.18
CA MET A 777 6.88 -21.45 -9.10
C MET A 777 8.17 -20.63 -8.93
N ALA A 778 8.81 -20.23 -10.05
CA ALA A 778 9.98 -19.36 -9.99
C ALA A 778 9.65 -17.96 -9.42
N GLU A 779 8.45 -17.43 -9.71
CA GLU A 779 7.95 -16.18 -9.12
C GLU A 779 7.68 -16.33 -7.62
N ALA A 780 7.05 -17.42 -7.18
CA ALA A 780 6.86 -17.71 -5.76
C ALA A 780 8.22 -17.72 -5.02
N ASN A 781 9.21 -18.47 -5.52
CA ASN A 781 10.56 -18.48 -4.95
C ASN A 781 11.29 -17.12 -5.00
N GLY A 782 10.88 -16.21 -5.89
CA GLY A 782 11.36 -14.82 -5.97
C GLY A 782 10.64 -13.83 -5.04
N ILE A 783 9.64 -14.29 -4.28
CA ILE A 783 8.86 -13.54 -3.30
C ILE A 783 9.25 -14.07 -1.91
N GLY A 784 10.23 -13.42 -1.26
CA GLY A 784 10.68 -13.82 0.08
C GLY A 784 9.57 -13.81 1.13
N VAL A 785 9.78 -14.53 2.25
CA VAL A 785 8.78 -14.81 3.32
C VAL A 785 8.27 -13.58 4.12
N GLU A 786 8.47 -12.35 3.63
CA GLU A 786 8.08 -11.09 4.29
C GLU A 786 6.86 -10.43 3.61
N PHE A 787 5.76 -11.20 3.43
CA PHE A 787 4.49 -10.72 2.85
C PHE A 787 3.27 -11.20 3.64
#